data_AF-D3LVM3-F1
#
_entry.id   AF-D3LVM3-F1
#
_cell.length_a   1.000
_cell.length_b   1.000
_cell.length_c   1.000
_cell.angle_alpha   90.00
_cell.angle_beta   90.00
_cell.angle_gamma   90.00
#
_symmetry.space_group_name_H-M   'P 1'
#
loop_
_entity.id
_entity.type
_entity.pdbx_description
1 polymer ?
#
loop_
_entity_poly.entity_id
_entity_poly.type
_entity_poly.pdbx_seq_one_letter_code
_entity_poly.pdbx_strand_id
1 'polypeptide(L)'
;MFEVFFLGAQQDLKLIIIPSIICLLFRLAFIKIYGPQRDSGEYGKKVRECLRFGFLWGLDFHAYVYLVSLVFITLPGVFFSEYRMYAGILRILLVAVYALCLYVVFMGKMIFYGEFHDIYNQTMLLGKHADKGNFFDIFFFQYHGGWMVLGLIPYLGVTAGFTHFLLQTPVFPYPQWFMPGMSYAVNTAFFVIAVLLFYYIRYGGHLSHLFKPSRNNMPTILKNDIFFSKAVVDDCIAIELVLKQQEQRILNHSEEEAVKIMAPVVRVRETKDIWRPFLRQAEGPRIRKPKHIYFIVGESYTQVPFDDHYQALHLVEEGKKFRASAHTFSIPNFLSAGMISQPSLASLFSGIFDANFEINEMPAFQQQQLPTAFAGQVKKLGYTTAYWYGGNTAWASLGRFGKAQGFDICKGAPEFCPPHSPTTWLGIYDHIFFEGLYKELCALPADEPMFHLIYTTSNHPPYTIPVEKYGFDPDRIMPDLTPDIRKNRKLLNNLGMYWYADYYMSEFIRKVQALDPDSFILVTGDHSRLIIPFHTQMYSEKEPSVREKYCTSFAMHHPDLQRSMFPQLHIGGHMNIMPTVLEAIAPKGFSYYSLVPSFFDCLDRVVTPFHWLTQERVGYYGDEVAEALDTYRPEIQQGTTCFSNERAAWCEFTAWIIRHPELWRHVGD
;
A
#
# COMPACT_ATOMS: atom_id res chain seq x y z
N MET A 1 -45.72 20.27 -22.43
CA MET A 1 -44.60 20.39 -21.46
C MET A 1 -44.71 19.36 -20.35
N PHE A 2 -45.80 19.36 -19.57
CA PHE A 2 -46.01 18.40 -18.47
C PHE A 2 -45.93 16.92 -18.86
N GLU A 3 -46.65 16.52 -19.92
CA GLU A 3 -46.57 15.16 -20.45
C GLU A 3 -45.14 14.74 -20.81
N VAL A 4 -44.37 15.65 -21.40
CA VAL A 4 -43.00 15.40 -21.84
C VAL A 4 -42.08 15.16 -20.65
N PHE A 5 -42.19 16.02 -19.63
CA PHE A 5 -41.43 15.88 -18.40
C PHE A 5 -41.80 14.57 -17.69
N PHE A 6 -43.09 14.27 -17.59
CA PHE A 6 -43.62 13.07 -16.94
C PHE A 6 -43.14 11.77 -17.61
N LEU A 7 -43.19 11.71 -18.94
CA LEU A 7 -42.70 10.54 -19.70
C LEU A 7 -41.17 10.44 -19.66
N GLY A 8 -40.46 11.58 -19.80
CA GLY A 8 -39.00 11.64 -19.78
C GLY A 8 -38.41 11.22 -18.44
N ALA A 9 -38.94 11.72 -17.33
CA ALA A 9 -38.47 11.40 -15.98
C ALA A 9 -38.60 9.90 -15.66
N GLN A 10 -39.65 9.24 -16.16
CA GLN A 10 -39.81 7.79 -16.04
C GLN A 10 -38.75 7.03 -16.84
N GLN A 11 -38.40 7.50 -18.05
CA GLN A 11 -37.33 6.91 -18.84
C GLN A 11 -35.96 7.09 -18.16
N ASP A 12 -35.72 8.25 -17.55
CA ASP A 12 -34.48 8.53 -16.80
C ASP A 12 -34.35 7.60 -15.59
N LEU A 13 -35.45 7.33 -14.88
CA LEU A 13 -35.45 6.47 -13.70
C LEU A 13 -35.06 5.03 -14.04
N LYS A 14 -35.49 4.52 -15.20
CA LYS A 14 -35.13 3.17 -15.68
C LYS A 14 -33.61 3.00 -15.81
N LEU A 15 -32.88 4.06 -16.15
CA LEU A 15 -31.44 3.97 -16.44
C LEU A 15 -30.60 3.47 -15.26
N ILE A 16 -31.09 3.59 -14.02
CA ILE A 16 -30.42 3.11 -12.80
C ILE A 16 -30.26 1.57 -12.80
N ILE A 17 -31.14 0.85 -13.50
CA ILE A 17 -31.13 -0.62 -13.58
C ILE A 17 -29.83 -1.12 -14.20
N ILE A 18 -29.32 -0.43 -15.23
CA ILE A 18 -28.14 -0.85 -15.99
C ILE A 18 -26.88 -0.91 -15.13
N PRO A 19 -26.42 0.20 -14.50
CA PRO A 19 -25.23 0.16 -13.66
C PRO A 19 -25.40 -0.72 -12.43
N SER A 20 -26.63 -0.84 -11.89
CA SER A 20 -26.91 -1.76 -10.77
C SER A 20 -26.64 -3.22 -11.15
N ILE A 21 -27.03 -3.65 -12.35
CA ILE A 21 -26.74 -5.00 -12.86
C ILE A 21 -25.24 -5.17 -13.15
N ILE A 22 -24.58 -4.14 -13.72
CA ILE A 22 -23.14 -4.18 -13.98
C ILE A 22 -22.36 -4.38 -12.67
N CYS A 23 -22.60 -3.55 -11.64
CA CYS A 23 -21.94 -3.69 -10.34
C CYS A 23 -22.26 -5.02 -9.64
N LEU A 24 -23.47 -5.55 -9.81
CA LEU A 24 -23.83 -6.88 -9.34
C LEU A 24 -22.96 -7.98 -9.99
N LEU A 25 -22.82 -7.95 -11.31
CA LEU A 25 -22.02 -8.93 -12.06
C LEU A 25 -20.53 -8.81 -11.75
N PHE A 26 -20.01 -7.58 -11.65
CA PHE A 26 -18.63 -7.31 -11.25
C PHE A 26 -18.33 -7.81 -9.84
N ARG A 27 -19.22 -7.56 -8.88
CA ARG A 27 -19.10 -8.11 -7.52
C ARG A 27 -19.10 -9.64 -7.50
N LEU A 28 -19.97 -10.28 -8.30
CA LEU A 28 -19.97 -11.73 -8.44
C LEU A 28 -18.67 -12.26 -9.05
N ALA A 29 -18.11 -11.57 -10.05
CA ALA A 29 -16.83 -11.92 -10.65
C ALA A 29 -15.68 -11.77 -9.63
N PHE A 30 -15.64 -10.68 -8.87
CA PHE A 30 -14.68 -10.46 -7.80
C PHE A 30 -14.73 -11.57 -6.74
N ILE A 31 -15.93 -11.89 -6.24
CA ILE A 31 -16.15 -13.01 -5.28
C ILE A 31 -15.72 -14.34 -5.88
N LYS A 32 -15.97 -14.58 -7.18
CA LYS A 32 -15.59 -15.84 -7.83
C LYS A 32 -14.07 -15.99 -7.95
N ILE A 33 -13.36 -14.90 -8.25
CA ILE A 33 -11.93 -14.93 -8.53
C ILE A 33 -11.11 -14.93 -7.22
N TYR A 34 -11.49 -14.08 -6.26
CA TYR A 34 -10.72 -13.88 -5.03
C TYR A 34 -11.39 -14.41 -3.76
N GLY A 35 -12.65 -14.87 -3.82
CA GLY A 35 -13.41 -15.24 -2.62
C GLY A 35 -12.98 -16.55 -1.94
N PRO A 36 -13.37 -16.74 -0.66
CA PRO A 36 -13.03 -17.91 0.15
C PRO A 36 -13.69 -19.22 -0.34
N GLN A 37 -13.27 -20.40 0.18
CA GLN A 37 -13.86 -21.70 -0.21
C GLN A 37 -15.31 -21.79 0.28
N ARG A 38 -16.14 -22.59 -0.40
CA ARG A 38 -17.58 -22.71 -0.11
C ARG A 38 -17.88 -23.58 1.11
N ASP A 39 -16.98 -23.62 2.08
CA ASP A 39 -16.96 -24.67 3.12
C ASP A 39 -17.56 -24.20 4.46
N SER A 40 -17.96 -22.92 4.56
CA SER A 40 -18.71 -22.42 5.72
C SER A 40 -20.22 -22.46 5.46
N GLY A 41 -20.99 -22.92 6.46
CA GLY A 41 -22.46 -22.90 6.41
C GLY A 41 -23.05 -21.50 6.19
N GLU A 42 -22.29 -20.44 6.47
CA GLU A 42 -22.69 -19.04 6.27
C GLU A 42 -22.30 -18.43 4.91
N TYR A 43 -21.50 -19.11 4.08
CA TYR A 43 -21.00 -18.54 2.82
C TYR A 43 -22.12 -18.01 1.93
N GLY A 44 -23.20 -18.80 1.76
CA GLY A 44 -24.36 -18.37 0.96
C GLY A 44 -25.07 -17.15 1.55
N LYS A 45 -25.10 -17.02 2.88
CA LYS A 45 -25.67 -15.85 3.56
C LYS A 45 -24.78 -14.62 3.37
N LYS A 46 -23.46 -14.76 3.51
CA LYS A 46 -22.47 -13.71 3.24
C LYS A 46 -22.57 -13.18 1.81
N VAL A 47 -22.63 -14.08 0.82
CA VAL A 47 -22.82 -13.68 -0.57
C VAL A 47 -24.11 -12.88 -0.74
N ARG A 48 -25.26 -13.40 -0.27
CA ARG A 48 -26.55 -12.68 -0.41
C ARG A 48 -26.52 -11.30 0.25
N GLU A 49 -26.01 -11.19 1.47
CA GLU A 49 -25.90 -9.90 2.16
C GLU A 49 -24.92 -8.96 1.46
N CYS A 50 -23.81 -9.46 0.94
CA CYS A 50 -22.84 -8.68 0.16
C CYS A 50 -23.48 -8.12 -1.11
N LEU A 51 -24.27 -8.91 -1.84
CA LEU A 51 -24.98 -8.44 -3.02
C LEU A 51 -26.07 -7.42 -2.66
N ARG A 52 -26.86 -7.68 -1.60
CA ARG A 52 -27.95 -6.80 -1.16
C ARG A 52 -27.41 -5.46 -0.66
N PHE A 53 -26.48 -5.48 0.28
CA PHE A 53 -25.91 -4.25 0.86
C PHE A 53 -25.06 -3.50 -0.17
N GLY A 54 -24.32 -4.23 -1.00
CA GLY A 54 -23.55 -3.67 -2.10
C GLY A 54 -24.42 -2.96 -3.14
N PHE A 55 -25.59 -3.53 -3.49
CA PHE A 55 -26.59 -2.84 -4.31
C PHE A 55 -27.04 -1.53 -3.69
N LEU A 56 -27.46 -1.54 -2.41
CA LEU A 56 -27.90 -0.33 -1.71
C LEU A 56 -26.81 0.73 -1.64
N TRP A 57 -25.55 0.32 -1.43
CA TRP A 57 -24.42 1.23 -1.37
C TRP A 57 -24.13 1.85 -2.73
N GLY A 58 -24.13 1.05 -3.80
CA GLY A 58 -23.93 1.50 -5.18
C GLY A 58 -24.95 2.54 -5.68
N LEU A 59 -26.17 2.52 -5.14
CA LEU A 59 -27.23 3.49 -5.50
C LEU A 59 -26.80 4.95 -5.30
N ASP A 60 -25.82 5.22 -4.43
CA ASP A 60 -25.26 6.56 -4.23
C ASP A 60 -24.76 7.20 -5.53
N PHE A 61 -23.94 6.47 -6.29
CA PHE A 61 -23.46 6.92 -7.59
C PHE A 61 -24.51 6.70 -8.68
N HIS A 62 -25.24 5.59 -8.66
CA HIS A 62 -26.19 5.28 -9.72
C HIS A 62 -27.37 6.26 -9.78
N ALA A 63 -27.75 6.88 -8.65
CA ALA A 63 -28.75 7.95 -8.60
C ALA A 63 -28.39 9.15 -9.50
N TYR A 64 -27.10 9.40 -9.73
CA TYR A 64 -26.67 10.49 -10.63
C TYR A 64 -26.94 10.21 -12.10
N VAL A 65 -27.05 8.95 -12.52
CA VAL A 65 -27.46 8.65 -13.91
C VAL A 65 -28.87 9.18 -14.16
N TYR A 66 -29.76 8.97 -13.19
CA TYR A 66 -31.10 9.55 -13.20
C TYR A 66 -31.07 11.08 -13.15
N LEU A 67 -30.32 11.68 -12.21
CA LEU A 67 -30.28 13.14 -12.09
C LEU A 67 -29.71 13.83 -13.34
N VAL A 68 -28.59 13.33 -13.86
CA VAL A 68 -27.93 13.86 -15.06
C VAL A 68 -28.85 13.72 -16.27
N SER A 69 -29.49 12.56 -16.45
CA SER A 69 -30.47 12.37 -17.53
C SER A 69 -31.68 13.30 -17.37
N LEU A 70 -32.19 13.46 -16.16
CA LEU A 70 -33.33 14.35 -15.89
C LEU A 70 -32.98 15.81 -16.22
N VAL A 71 -31.83 16.30 -15.74
CA VAL A 71 -31.42 17.70 -15.88
C VAL A 71 -30.95 18.03 -17.28
N PHE A 72 -30.18 17.14 -17.92
CA PHE A 72 -29.54 17.45 -19.19
C PHE A 72 -30.26 16.85 -20.39
N ILE A 73 -31.14 15.87 -20.22
CA ILE A 73 -31.85 15.23 -21.35
C ILE A 73 -33.35 15.55 -21.29
N THR A 74 -34.01 15.25 -20.17
CA THR A 74 -35.46 15.44 -20.05
C THR A 74 -35.84 16.92 -19.98
N LEU A 75 -35.21 17.72 -19.10
CA LEU A 75 -35.57 19.14 -18.95
C LEU A 75 -35.39 19.93 -20.26
N PRO A 76 -34.28 19.84 -21.02
CA PRO A 76 -34.18 20.53 -22.30
C PRO A 76 -35.20 20.02 -23.32
N GLY A 77 -35.49 18.72 -23.35
CA GLY A 77 -36.50 18.11 -24.22
C GLY A 77 -37.93 18.60 -23.98
N VAL A 78 -38.22 19.20 -22.80
CA VAL A 78 -39.48 19.88 -22.50
C VAL A 78 -39.65 21.14 -23.35
N PHE A 79 -38.56 21.88 -23.55
CA PHE A 79 -38.55 23.19 -24.23
C PHE A 79 -38.21 23.10 -25.72
N PHE A 80 -37.39 22.11 -26.13
CA PHE A 80 -36.90 21.98 -27.50
C PHE A 80 -37.35 20.64 -28.13
N SER A 81 -38.22 20.70 -29.14
CA SER A 81 -38.76 19.52 -29.83
C SER A 81 -37.70 18.75 -30.62
N GLU A 82 -36.80 19.45 -31.30
CA GLU A 82 -35.68 18.85 -32.06
C GLU A 82 -34.75 18.05 -31.14
N TYR A 83 -34.46 18.59 -29.95
CA TYR A 83 -33.64 17.92 -28.94
C TYR A 83 -34.28 16.60 -28.47
N ARG A 84 -35.61 16.56 -28.38
CA ARG A 84 -36.37 15.38 -27.95
C ARG A 84 -36.16 14.18 -28.86
N MET A 85 -35.96 14.40 -30.15
CA MET A 85 -35.72 13.32 -31.11
C MET A 85 -34.43 12.55 -30.78
N TYR A 86 -33.44 13.22 -30.21
CA TYR A 86 -32.16 12.63 -29.83
C TYR A 86 -32.12 12.10 -28.39
N ALA A 87 -33.15 12.36 -27.59
CA ALA A 87 -33.15 12.04 -26.16
C ALA A 87 -32.91 10.55 -25.86
N GLY A 88 -33.36 9.63 -26.72
CA GLY A 88 -33.09 8.20 -26.58
C GLY A 88 -31.60 7.86 -26.78
N ILE A 89 -30.99 8.40 -27.84
CA ILE A 89 -29.57 8.20 -28.15
C ILE A 89 -28.70 8.82 -27.06
N LEU A 90 -29.04 10.02 -26.59
CA LEU A 90 -28.30 10.70 -25.52
C LEU A 90 -28.33 9.90 -24.20
N ARG A 91 -29.45 9.24 -23.87
CA ARG A 91 -29.52 8.33 -22.70
C ARG A 91 -28.62 7.11 -22.88
N ILE A 92 -28.61 6.51 -24.07
CA ILE A 92 -27.72 5.38 -24.39
C ILE A 92 -26.27 5.80 -24.25
N LEU A 93 -25.89 6.97 -24.78
CA LEU A 93 -24.53 7.51 -24.67
C LEU A 93 -24.15 7.80 -23.21
N LEU A 94 -25.04 8.42 -22.43
CA LEU A 94 -24.80 8.68 -21.00
C LEU A 94 -24.53 7.38 -20.23
N VAL A 95 -25.36 6.36 -20.43
CA VAL A 95 -25.18 5.06 -19.78
C VAL A 95 -23.92 4.36 -20.28
N ALA A 96 -23.60 4.43 -21.58
CA ALA A 96 -22.39 3.83 -22.14
C ALA A 96 -21.11 4.47 -21.57
N VAL A 97 -21.06 5.80 -21.42
CA VAL A 97 -19.95 6.51 -20.79
C VAL A 97 -19.81 6.11 -19.32
N TYR A 98 -20.93 6.06 -18.59
CA TYR A 98 -20.87 5.64 -17.18
C TYR A 98 -20.45 4.16 -17.04
N ALA A 99 -20.94 3.29 -17.92
CA ALA A 99 -20.55 1.88 -17.98
C ALA A 99 -19.06 1.72 -18.32
N LEU A 100 -18.50 2.54 -19.21
CA LEU A 100 -17.05 2.58 -19.47
C LEU A 100 -16.28 2.91 -18.20
N CYS A 101 -16.71 3.93 -17.43
CA CYS A 101 -16.08 4.26 -16.16
C CYS A 101 -16.13 3.09 -15.17
N LEU A 102 -17.30 2.45 -15.01
CA LEU A 102 -17.44 1.28 -14.13
C LEU A 102 -16.50 0.14 -14.55
N TYR A 103 -16.37 -0.12 -15.86
CA TYR A 103 -15.48 -1.16 -16.37
C TYR A 103 -14.03 -0.88 -16.04
N VAL A 104 -13.54 0.33 -16.33
CA VAL A 104 -12.15 0.72 -16.09
C VAL A 104 -11.81 0.64 -14.61
N VAL A 105 -12.69 1.18 -13.76
CA VAL A 105 -12.49 1.18 -12.31
C VAL A 105 -12.55 -0.25 -11.75
N PHE A 106 -13.44 -1.11 -12.23
CA PHE A 106 -13.49 -2.51 -11.79
C PHE A 106 -12.24 -3.29 -12.21
N MET A 107 -11.79 -3.15 -13.46
CA MET A 107 -10.57 -3.81 -13.93
C MET A 107 -9.35 -3.33 -13.14
N GLY A 108 -9.28 -2.03 -12.82
CA GLY A 108 -8.24 -1.50 -11.95
C GLY A 108 -8.29 -2.10 -10.54
N LYS A 109 -9.47 -2.28 -9.93
CA LYS A 109 -9.61 -2.99 -8.63
C LYS A 109 -9.14 -4.44 -8.71
N MET A 110 -9.43 -5.15 -9.79
CA MET A 110 -8.99 -6.54 -9.97
C MET A 110 -7.46 -6.65 -9.93
N ILE A 111 -6.76 -5.72 -10.57
CA ILE A 111 -5.30 -5.62 -10.57
C ILE A 111 -4.80 -5.20 -9.18
N PHE A 112 -5.39 -4.14 -8.61
CA PHE A 112 -5.00 -3.61 -7.31
C PHE A 112 -5.14 -4.66 -6.20
N TYR A 113 -6.22 -5.43 -6.19
CA TYR A 113 -6.42 -6.52 -5.24
C TYR A 113 -5.42 -7.67 -5.46
N GLY A 114 -5.08 -7.98 -6.71
CA GLY A 114 -4.06 -9.00 -7.01
C GLY A 114 -2.69 -8.63 -6.46
N GLU A 115 -2.30 -7.35 -6.53
CA GLU A 115 -1.01 -6.88 -6.02
C GLU A 115 -1.00 -6.66 -4.49
N PHE A 116 -2.06 -6.04 -3.94
CA PHE A 116 -2.07 -5.56 -2.56
C PHE A 116 -3.00 -6.33 -1.61
N HIS A 117 -3.82 -7.26 -2.13
CA HIS A 117 -4.85 -8.00 -1.36
C HIS A 117 -5.79 -7.07 -0.58
N ASP A 118 -6.03 -5.90 -1.17
CA ASP A 118 -6.93 -4.87 -0.68
C ASP A 118 -7.68 -4.22 -1.85
N ILE A 119 -8.79 -3.53 -1.57
CA ILE A 119 -9.44 -2.67 -2.57
C ILE A 119 -8.76 -1.30 -2.56
N TYR A 120 -9.18 -0.40 -3.48
CA TYR A 120 -8.62 0.95 -3.54
C TYR A 120 -8.52 1.61 -2.14
N ASN A 121 -7.28 1.92 -1.76
CA ASN A 121 -6.90 2.56 -0.51
C ASN A 121 -5.88 3.71 -0.81
N GLN A 122 -5.24 4.29 0.20
CA GLN A 122 -4.32 5.43 -0.03
C GLN A 122 -3.12 5.10 -0.92
N THR A 123 -2.69 3.84 -0.97
CA THR A 123 -1.60 3.41 -1.86
C THR A 123 -1.90 3.73 -3.32
N MET A 124 -3.19 3.86 -3.70
CA MET A 124 -3.59 4.31 -5.03
C MET A 124 -3.07 5.73 -5.37
N LEU A 125 -3.01 6.65 -4.40
CA LEU A 125 -2.60 8.04 -4.64
C LEU A 125 -1.10 8.16 -4.96
N LEU A 126 -0.28 7.28 -4.37
CA LEU A 126 1.16 7.17 -4.65
C LEU A 126 1.42 6.82 -6.14
N GLY A 127 0.44 6.23 -6.82
CA GLY A 127 0.48 5.99 -8.26
C GLY A 127 0.53 7.26 -9.13
N LYS A 128 0.23 8.45 -8.57
CA LYS A 128 0.30 9.73 -9.30
C LYS A 128 1.72 10.01 -9.78
N HIS A 129 2.70 9.84 -8.90
CA HIS A 129 4.12 10.11 -9.15
C HIS A 129 4.90 8.87 -9.60
N ALA A 130 4.31 7.68 -9.47
CA ALA A 130 4.92 6.43 -9.94
C ALA A 130 5.07 6.34 -11.48
N ASP A 131 6.06 5.55 -11.90
CA ASP A 131 6.45 5.32 -13.29
C ASP A 131 5.31 4.71 -14.12
N LYS A 132 4.95 5.39 -15.21
CA LYS A 132 3.86 4.96 -16.10
C LYS A 132 4.24 3.76 -16.99
N GLY A 133 5.52 3.59 -17.29
CA GLY A 133 6.05 2.42 -17.98
C GLY A 133 5.86 1.15 -17.15
N ASN A 134 6.11 1.20 -15.84
CA ASN A 134 5.84 0.06 -14.95
C ASN A 134 4.36 -0.33 -14.96
N PHE A 135 3.45 0.64 -14.80
CA PHE A 135 2.02 0.35 -14.86
C PHE A 135 1.60 -0.25 -16.20
N PHE A 136 2.20 0.23 -17.30
CA PHE A 136 1.98 -0.35 -18.62
C PHE A 136 2.42 -1.82 -18.66
N ASP A 137 3.61 -2.13 -18.16
CA ASP A 137 4.14 -3.49 -18.18
C ASP A 137 3.35 -4.45 -17.28
N ILE A 138 3.00 -4.01 -16.06
CA ILE A 138 2.11 -4.76 -15.16
C ILE A 138 0.77 -5.02 -15.87
N PHE A 139 0.17 -3.98 -16.44
CA PHE A 139 -1.13 -4.11 -17.11
C PHE A 139 -1.05 -5.10 -18.29
N PHE A 140 -0.14 -4.91 -19.24
CA PHE A 140 -0.11 -5.69 -20.47
C PHE A 140 0.52 -7.08 -20.31
N PHE A 141 1.60 -7.22 -19.55
CA PHE A 141 2.35 -8.48 -19.47
C PHE A 141 1.99 -9.31 -18.23
N GLN A 142 1.76 -8.69 -17.07
CA GLN A 142 1.39 -9.44 -15.86
C GLN A 142 -0.12 -9.77 -15.84
N TYR A 143 -0.97 -8.82 -16.22
CA TYR A 143 -2.43 -8.97 -16.18
C TYR A 143 -3.09 -9.19 -17.55
N HIS A 144 -2.32 -9.27 -18.64
CA HIS A 144 -2.84 -9.50 -19.99
C HIS A 144 -3.86 -8.44 -20.44
N GLY A 145 -3.60 -7.18 -20.11
CA GLY A 145 -4.48 -6.03 -20.31
C GLY A 145 -4.99 -5.84 -21.73
N GLY A 146 -4.30 -6.39 -22.75
CA GLY A 146 -4.82 -6.44 -24.13
C GLY A 146 -6.18 -7.14 -24.23
N TRP A 147 -6.39 -8.24 -23.51
CA TRP A 147 -7.69 -8.92 -23.46
C TRP A 147 -8.75 -8.11 -22.73
N MET A 148 -8.36 -7.33 -21.71
CA MET A 148 -9.27 -6.41 -21.03
C MET A 148 -9.73 -5.30 -21.99
N VAL A 149 -8.81 -4.69 -22.73
CA VAL A 149 -9.16 -3.67 -23.75
C VAL A 149 -10.08 -4.26 -24.83
N LEU A 150 -9.80 -5.47 -25.33
CA LEU A 150 -10.66 -6.13 -26.31
C LEU A 150 -12.06 -6.46 -25.74
N GLY A 151 -12.12 -6.86 -24.47
CA GLY A 151 -13.38 -7.14 -23.75
C GLY A 151 -14.30 -5.93 -23.61
N LEU A 152 -13.78 -4.71 -23.74
CA LEU A 152 -14.56 -3.48 -23.67
C LEU A 152 -15.58 -3.36 -24.81
N ILE A 153 -15.25 -3.86 -26.00
CA ILE A 153 -16.10 -3.75 -27.21
C ILE A 153 -17.43 -4.51 -27.01
N PRO A 154 -17.45 -5.83 -26.72
CA PRO A 154 -18.69 -6.54 -26.48
C PRO A 154 -19.40 -6.04 -25.22
N TYR A 155 -18.67 -5.61 -24.19
CA TYR A 155 -19.26 -5.04 -22.98
C TYR A 155 -20.08 -3.77 -23.25
N LEU A 156 -19.53 -2.80 -24.01
CA LEU A 156 -20.26 -1.58 -24.37
C LEU A 156 -21.40 -1.87 -25.34
N GLY A 157 -21.21 -2.80 -26.28
CA GLY A 157 -22.26 -3.24 -27.22
C GLY A 157 -23.47 -3.82 -26.50
N VAL A 158 -23.25 -4.74 -25.55
CA VAL A 158 -24.33 -5.32 -24.72
C VAL A 158 -24.99 -4.26 -23.85
N THR A 159 -24.21 -3.35 -23.24
CA THR A 159 -24.73 -2.26 -22.39
C THR A 159 -25.63 -1.32 -23.20
N ALA A 160 -25.19 -0.89 -24.37
CA ALA A 160 -25.96 -0.02 -25.25
C ALA A 160 -27.23 -0.71 -25.77
N GLY A 161 -27.12 -1.97 -26.19
CA GLY A 161 -28.25 -2.78 -26.64
C GLY A 161 -29.29 -3.00 -25.53
N PHE A 162 -28.85 -3.31 -24.32
CA PHE A 162 -29.76 -3.50 -23.18
C PHE A 162 -30.42 -2.18 -22.73
N THR A 163 -29.69 -1.07 -22.79
CA THR A 163 -30.25 0.26 -22.53
C THR A 163 -31.29 0.63 -23.58
N HIS A 164 -31.02 0.36 -24.86
CA HIS A 164 -31.99 0.54 -25.92
C HIS A 164 -33.26 -0.28 -25.67
N PHE A 165 -33.13 -1.57 -25.36
CA PHE A 165 -34.26 -2.44 -25.02
C PHE A 165 -35.05 -1.89 -23.82
N LEU A 166 -34.36 -1.46 -22.77
CA LEU A 166 -34.99 -0.92 -21.56
C LEU A 166 -35.81 0.35 -21.86
N LEU A 167 -35.32 1.22 -22.75
CA LEU A 167 -36.05 2.42 -23.17
C LEU A 167 -37.34 2.10 -23.95
N GLN A 168 -37.42 0.93 -24.62
CA GLN A 168 -38.63 0.47 -25.32
C GLN A 168 -39.70 -0.11 -24.38
N THR A 169 -39.37 -0.41 -23.13
CA THR A 169 -40.38 -0.87 -22.16
C THR A 169 -41.40 0.24 -21.89
N PRO A 170 -42.68 -0.10 -21.60
CA PRO A 170 -43.71 0.91 -21.40
C PRO A 170 -43.42 1.83 -20.20
N VAL A 171 -43.99 3.03 -20.24
CA VAL A 171 -44.07 3.98 -19.11
C VAL A 171 -45.53 4.26 -18.80
N PHE A 172 -45.84 4.78 -17.62
CA PHE A 172 -47.20 5.20 -17.32
C PHE A 172 -47.59 6.37 -18.22
N PRO A 173 -48.76 6.32 -18.87
CA PRO A 173 -49.24 7.41 -19.71
C PRO A 173 -49.56 8.64 -18.87
N TYR A 174 -49.42 9.83 -19.46
CA TYR A 174 -49.74 11.07 -18.76
C TYR A 174 -51.27 11.19 -18.57
N PRO A 175 -51.77 11.36 -17.34
CA PRO A 175 -53.19 11.52 -17.08
C PRO A 175 -53.70 12.87 -17.64
N GLN A 176 -54.85 12.84 -18.30
CA GLN A 176 -55.52 14.04 -18.79
C GLN A 176 -56.32 14.69 -17.67
N TRP A 177 -56.14 15.99 -17.47
CA TRP A 177 -56.80 16.74 -16.40
C TRP A 177 -57.70 17.82 -16.97
N PHE A 178 -58.97 17.83 -16.55
CA PHE A 178 -59.98 18.78 -17.03
C PHE A 178 -59.79 20.22 -16.51
N MET A 179 -59.08 20.39 -15.38
CA MET A 179 -58.82 21.70 -14.78
C MET A 179 -57.34 22.08 -14.89
N PRO A 180 -57.00 23.26 -15.44
CA PRO A 180 -55.61 23.72 -15.54
C PRO A 180 -54.89 23.75 -14.18
N GLY A 181 -55.53 24.27 -13.13
CA GLY A 181 -54.95 24.33 -11.78
C GLY A 181 -54.58 22.95 -11.21
N MET A 182 -55.38 21.93 -11.51
CA MET A 182 -55.09 20.54 -11.11
C MET A 182 -53.89 19.97 -11.86
N SER A 183 -53.71 20.33 -13.15
CA SER A 183 -52.50 19.97 -13.90
C SER A 183 -51.23 20.54 -13.25
N TYR A 184 -51.23 21.82 -12.88
CA TYR A 184 -50.07 22.46 -12.22
C TYR A 184 -49.79 21.83 -10.85
N ALA A 185 -50.81 21.56 -10.04
CA ALA A 185 -50.66 20.93 -8.74
C ALA A 185 -50.07 19.52 -8.85
N VAL A 186 -50.60 18.67 -9.74
CA VAL A 186 -50.13 17.29 -9.95
C VAL A 186 -48.69 17.27 -10.45
N ASN A 187 -48.34 18.12 -11.42
CA ASN A 187 -46.98 18.16 -11.95
C ASN A 187 -45.97 18.73 -10.95
N THR A 188 -46.38 19.68 -10.12
CA THR A 188 -45.55 20.17 -9.01
C THR A 188 -45.30 19.05 -8.00
N ALA A 189 -46.34 18.30 -7.63
CA ALA A 189 -46.20 17.14 -6.75
C ALA A 189 -45.28 16.07 -7.38
N PHE A 190 -45.44 15.77 -8.67
CA PHE A 190 -44.58 14.82 -9.39
C PHE A 190 -43.12 15.29 -9.41
N PHE A 191 -42.85 16.58 -9.66
CA PHE A 191 -41.50 17.13 -9.60
C PHE A 191 -40.89 17.00 -8.20
N VAL A 192 -41.64 17.33 -7.16
CA VAL A 192 -41.18 17.16 -5.76
C VAL A 192 -40.89 15.69 -5.47
N ILE A 193 -41.78 14.78 -5.88
CA ILE A 193 -41.56 13.33 -5.74
C ILE A 193 -40.32 12.88 -6.51
N ALA A 194 -40.08 13.39 -7.72
CA ALA A 194 -38.90 13.08 -8.52
C ALA A 194 -37.60 13.49 -7.83
N VAL A 195 -37.58 14.64 -7.13
CA VAL A 195 -36.45 15.10 -6.31
C VAL A 195 -36.29 14.26 -5.04
N LEU A 196 -37.39 13.98 -4.32
CA LEU A 196 -37.36 13.11 -3.14
C LEU A 196 -36.90 11.69 -3.50
N LEU A 197 -37.30 11.18 -4.66
CA LEU A 197 -36.89 9.88 -5.18
C LEU A 197 -35.40 9.85 -5.48
N PHE A 198 -34.82 10.93 -6.02
CA PHE A 198 -33.36 11.03 -6.17
C PHE A 198 -32.65 10.85 -4.83
N TYR A 199 -33.07 11.58 -3.79
CA TYR A 199 -32.47 11.45 -2.45
C TYR A 199 -32.72 10.06 -1.84
N TYR A 200 -33.92 9.52 -2.02
CA TYR A 200 -34.29 8.18 -1.56
C TYR A 200 -33.36 7.10 -2.13
N ILE A 201 -33.13 7.13 -3.44
CA ILE A 201 -32.22 6.21 -4.13
C ILE A 201 -30.78 6.47 -3.68
N ARG A 202 -30.33 7.74 -3.73
CA ARG A 202 -28.97 8.14 -3.37
C ARG A 202 -28.55 7.70 -1.97
N TYR A 203 -29.46 7.70 -1.00
CA TYR A 203 -29.17 7.25 0.37
C TYR A 203 -29.57 5.79 0.62
N GLY A 204 -29.64 4.96 -0.43
CA GLY A 204 -29.82 3.52 -0.29
C GLY A 204 -31.18 3.11 0.24
N GLY A 205 -32.25 3.84 -0.11
CA GLY A 205 -33.62 3.59 0.34
C GLY A 205 -34.06 4.39 1.57
N HIS A 206 -33.40 5.52 1.83
CA HIS A 206 -33.72 6.43 2.94
C HIS A 206 -33.75 7.89 2.49
N LEU A 207 -34.46 8.78 3.19
CA LEU A 207 -34.43 10.22 2.90
C LEU A 207 -33.40 11.00 3.74
N SER A 208 -32.80 10.34 4.73
CA SER A 208 -31.76 10.94 5.58
C SER A 208 -30.39 10.39 5.22
N HIS A 209 -29.44 11.30 5.04
CA HIS A 209 -28.04 10.98 4.79
C HIS A 209 -27.40 10.17 5.93
N LEU A 210 -27.96 10.21 7.15
CA LEU A 210 -27.49 9.45 8.31
C LEU A 210 -27.61 7.93 8.12
N PHE A 211 -28.58 7.49 7.32
CA PHE A 211 -28.81 6.07 7.02
C PHE A 211 -28.19 5.63 5.70
N LYS A 212 -27.48 6.53 5.01
CA LYS A 212 -26.76 6.20 3.79
C LYS A 212 -25.83 5.01 4.04
N PRO A 213 -25.82 3.97 3.19
CA PRO A 213 -24.90 2.85 3.34
C PRO A 213 -23.44 3.31 3.44
N SER A 214 -22.73 2.73 4.40
CA SER A 214 -21.36 3.05 4.77
C SER A 214 -20.76 1.88 5.54
N ARG A 215 -19.48 1.97 5.89
CA ARG A 215 -18.83 0.97 6.75
C ARG A 215 -19.47 0.89 8.15
N ASN A 216 -20.11 1.97 8.63
CA ASN A 216 -20.70 2.04 9.97
C ASN A 216 -22.00 1.23 10.11
N ASN A 217 -22.81 1.18 9.05
CA ASN A 217 -24.09 0.46 9.02
C ASN A 217 -24.02 -0.82 8.17
N MET A 218 -22.81 -1.28 7.83
CA MET A 218 -22.58 -2.56 7.19
C MET A 218 -23.06 -3.72 8.09
N PRO A 219 -23.77 -4.72 7.53
CA PRO A 219 -24.17 -5.90 8.29
C PRO A 219 -22.98 -6.58 8.98
N THR A 220 -23.12 -6.92 10.25
CA THR A 220 -22.05 -7.52 11.07
C THR A 220 -21.46 -8.78 10.44
N ILE A 221 -22.28 -9.58 9.74
CA ILE A 221 -21.81 -10.79 9.03
C ILE A 221 -20.80 -10.48 7.90
N LEU A 222 -20.89 -9.30 7.29
CA LEU A 222 -19.93 -8.82 6.29
C LEU A 222 -18.78 -8.09 6.97
N LYS A 223 -19.08 -7.25 7.97
CA LYS A 223 -18.08 -6.48 8.72
C LYS A 223 -17.08 -7.39 9.45
N ASN A 224 -17.52 -8.58 9.85
CA ASN A 224 -16.72 -9.63 10.46
C ASN A 224 -16.15 -10.63 9.44
N ASP A 225 -16.08 -10.27 8.15
CA ASP A 225 -15.37 -11.04 7.13
C ASP A 225 -14.43 -10.13 6.32
N ILE A 226 -13.12 -10.40 6.38
CA ILE A 226 -12.08 -9.59 5.74
C ILE A 226 -12.31 -9.45 4.23
N PHE A 227 -12.72 -10.54 3.58
CA PHE A 227 -12.96 -10.54 2.14
C PHE A 227 -14.29 -9.85 1.81
N PHE A 228 -15.37 -10.25 2.46
CA PHE A 228 -16.71 -9.75 2.12
C PHE A 228 -16.94 -8.29 2.54
N SER A 229 -16.27 -7.79 3.58
CA SER A 229 -16.27 -6.36 3.94
C SER A 229 -15.64 -5.46 2.87
N LYS A 230 -14.74 -6.02 2.04
CA LYS A 230 -14.14 -5.34 0.89
C LYS A 230 -14.95 -5.55 -0.39
N ALA A 231 -15.39 -6.78 -0.64
CA ALA A 231 -16.18 -7.14 -1.82
C ALA A 231 -17.52 -6.38 -1.90
N VAL A 232 -18.09 -5.99 -0.76
CA VAL A 232 -19.36 -5.26 -0.70
C VAL A 232 -19.23 -3.81 -1.21
N VAL A 233 -18.06 -3.19 -1.11
CA VAL A 233 -17.83 -1.79 -1.51
C VAL A 233 -17.77 -1.68 -3.03
N ASP A 234 -18.62 -0.81 -3.59
CA ASP A 234 -18.59 -0.46 -5.02
C ASP A 234 -17.35 0.41 -5.35
N ASP A 235 -16.82 0.24 -6.56
CA ASP A 235 -15.45 0.68 -6.82
C ASP A 235 -15.31 2.20 -6.97
N CYS A 236 -16.32 2.88 -7.55
CA CYS A 236 -16.38 4.35 -7.54
C CYS A 236 -16.48 4.91 -6.12
N ILE A 237 -17.17 4.20 -5.22
CA ILE A 237 -17.27 4.59 -3.81
C ILE A 237 -15.93 4.39 -3.12
N ALA A 238 -15.23 3.28 -3.39
CA ALA A 238 -13.89 3.05 -2.86
C ALA A 238 -12.93 4.20 -3.27
N ILE A 239 -12.95 4.61 -4.54
CA ILE A 239 -12.17 5.76 -5.03
C ILE A 239 -12.60 7.07 -4.33
N GLU A 240 -13.91 7.32 -4.19
CA GLU A 240 -14.41 8.51 -3.50
C GLU A 240 -13.91 8.57 -2.05
N LEU A 241 -13.91 7.42 -1.35
CA LEU A 241 -13.40 7.32 0.02
C LEU A 241 -11.90 7.59 0.10
N VAL A 242 -11.13 7.12 -0.88
CA VAL A 242 -9.68 7.41 -0.98
C VAL A 242 -9.42 8.88 -1.23
N LEU A 243 -10.14 9.52 -2.15
CA LEU A 243 -9.98 10.94 -2.47
C LEU A 243 -10.41 11.86 -1.32
N LYS A 244 -11.29 11.38 -0.44
CA LYS A 244 -11.78 12.14 0.72
C LYS A 244 -10.95 11.95 2.00
N GLN A 245 -9.90 11.15 1.98
CA GLN A 245 -9.32 10.57 3.20
C GLN A 245 -8.52 11.54 4.09
N GLN A 246 -8.09 11.02 5.23
CA GLN A 246 -7.72 11.76 6.44
C GLN A 246 -6.40 12.52 6.34
N GLU A 247 -5.38 12.03 5.61
CA GLU A 247 -4.03 12.62 5.58
C GLU A 247 -4.03 14.07 5.04
N GLN A 248 -4.81 14.36 3.99
CA GLN A 248 -5.01 15.74 3.52
C GLN A 248 -5.80 16.60 4.52
N ARG A 249 -6.64 15.99 5.36
CA ARG A 249 -7.35 16.70 6.43
C ARG A 249 -6.44 17.01 7.61
N ILE A 250 -5.50 16.11 7.94
CA ILE A 250 -4.52 16.29 9.03
C ILE A 250 -3.70 17.56 8.77
N LEU A 251 -3.26 17.80 7.53
CA LEU A 251 -2.56 19.03 7.17
C LEU A 251 -3.38 20.31 7.44
N ASN A 252 -4.71 20.21 7.48
CA ASN A 252 -5.61 21.34 7.76
C ASN A 252 -6.03 21.46 9.23
N HIS A 253 -5.57 20.60 10.14
CA HIS A 253 -5.86 20.74 11.58
C HIS A 253 -5.31 22.06 12.13
N SER A 254 -6.01 22.66 13.11
CA SER A 254 -5.46 23.84 13.79
C SER A 254 -4.26 23.49 14.66
N GLU A 255 -3.47 24.49 15.04
CA GLU A 255 -2.36 24.36 15.99
C GLU A 255 -2.81 23.68 17.30
N GLU A 256 -3.94 24.11 17.87
CA GLU A 256 -4.45 23.55 19.12
C GLU A 256 -4.92 22.10 18.98
N GLU A 257 -5.55 21.77 17.85
CA GLU A 257 -6.00 20.42 17.53
C GLU A 257 -4.79 19.49 17.36
N ALA A 258 -3.79 19.90 16.58
CA ALA A 258 -2.59 19.14 16.33
C ALA A 258 -1.81 18.85 17.62
N VAL A 259 -1.63 19.87 18.47
CA VAL A 259 -0.98 19.73 19.78
C VAL A 259 -1.73 18.73 20.68
N LYS A 260 -3.07 18.73 20.64
CA LYS A 260 -3.89 17.79 21.42
C LYS A 260 -3.74 16.36 20.90
N ILE A 261 -3.72 16.18 19.58
CA ILE A 261 -3.56 14.86 18.95
C ILE A 261 -2.16 14.30 19.18
N MET A 262 -1.11 15.14 19.12
CA MET A 262 0.28 14.72 19.35
C MET A 262 0.61 14.41 20.82
N ALA A 263 -0.19 14.88 21.77
CA ALA A 263 0.07 14.75 23.21
C ALA A 263 0.51 13.34 23.72
N PRO A 264 0.01 12.21 23.15
CA PRO A 264 0.47 10.87 23.52
C PRO A 264 1.95 10.59 23.24
N VAL A 265 2.55 11.25 22.25
CA VAL A 265 3.95 11.02 21.83
C VAL A 265 4.85 12.25 21.97
N VAL A 266 4.30 13.46 21.88
CA VAL A 266 5.02 14.73 22.01
C VAL A 266 4.26 15.70 22.91
N ARG A 267 4.92 16.26 23.92
CA ARG A 267 4.36 17.32 24.77
C ARG A 267 4.76 18.71 24.30
N VAL A 268 4.18 19.15 23.18
CA VAL A 268 4.56 20.40 22.48
C VAL A 268 4.44 21.66 23.35
N ARG A 269 3.41 21.76 24.21
CA ARG A 269 3.21 22.96 25.06
C ARG A 269 4.28 23.13 26.15
N GLU A 270 4.95 22.05 26.54
CA GLU A 270 5.97 22.07 27.58
C GLU A 270 7.37 22.36 26.97
N THR A 271 7.57 22.08 25.68
CA THR A 271 8.85 22.22 25.00
C THR A 271 8.77 23.22 23.83
N LYS A 272 9.48 24.36 23.91
CA LYS A 272 9.64 25.27 22.76
C LYS A 272 10.32 24.62 21.55
N ASP A 273 11.03 23.53 21.76
CA ASP A 273 11.71 22.72 20.75
C ASP A 273 10.99 21.37 20.61
N ILE A 274 10.37 21.15 19.44
CA ILE A 274 9.59 19.96 19.12
C ILE A 274 10.44 18.67 19.11
N TRP A 275 11.76 18.79 18.93
CA TRP A 275 12.67 17.65 18.87
C TRP A 275 13.21 17.25 20.25
N ARG A 276 13.11 18.13 21.25
CA ARG A 276 13.65 17.90 22.59
C ARG A 276 13.18 16.57 23.23
N PRO A 277 11.91 16.14 23.11
CA PRO A 277 11.46 14.85 23.64
C PRO A 277 12.15 13.64 23.02
N PHE A 278 12.75 13.78 21.84
CA PHE A 278 13.43 12.71 21.12
C PHE A 278 14.95 12.71 21.31
N LEU A 279 15.49 13.70 22.04
CA LEU A 279 16.91 13.76 22.36
C LEU A 279 17.28 12.63 23.35
N ARG A 280 18.28 11.85 22.99
CA ARG A 280 18.84 10.73 23.74
C ARG A 280 20.34 10.92 23.93
N GLN A 281 20.90 10.23 24.92
CA GLN A 281 22.34 10.16 25.14
C GLN A 281 22.77 8.70 25.16
N ALA A 282 23.75 8.36 24.33
CA ALA A 282 24.26 7.00 24.25
C ALA A 282 24.91 6.54 25.56
N GLU A 283 24.69 5.29 25.95
CA GLU A 283 25.27 4.73 27.19
C GLU A 283 26.76 4.37 27.05
N GLY A 284 27.24 4.32 25.81
CA GLY A 284 28.58 3.88 25.43
C GLY A 284 28.52 2.75 24.42
N PRO A 285 29.62 2.48 23.71
CA PRO A 285 29.63 1.52 22.61
C PRO A 285 29.38 0.10 23.14
N ARG A 286 28.50 -0.64 22.47
CA ARG A 286 28.21 -2.06 22.74
C ARG A 286 29.10 -3.00 21.93
N ILE A 287 29.60 -2.51 20.80
CA ILE A 287 30.56 -3.20 19.93
C ILE A 287 31.77 -2.30 19.66
N ARG A 288 32.89 -2.88 19.22
CA ARG A 288 33.98 -2.08 18.65
C ARG A 288 33.45 -1.26 17.48
N LYS A 289 33.93 -0.01 17.34
CA LYS A 289 33.48 0.88 16.26
C LYS A 289 33.92 0.28 14.91
N PRO A 290 32.98 -0.20 14.08
CA PRO A 290 33.32 -0.83 12.82
C PRO A 290 33.89 0.20 11.84
N LYS A 291 34.70 -0.25 10.88
CA LYS A 291 35.10 0.60 9.77
C LYS A 291 33.92 0.82 8.84
N HIS A 292 33.29 -0.26 8.38
CA HIS A 292 32.13 -0.15 7.50
C HIS A 292 30.85 -0.62 8.18
N ILE A 293 29.79 0.16 7.98
CA ILE A 293 28.42 -0.23 8.31
C ILE A 293 27.68 -0.41 6.99
N TYR A 294 27.23 -1.64 6.69
CA TYR A 294 26.46 -1.96 5.51
C TYR A 294 24.99 -2.15 5.88
N PHE A 295 24.16 -1.18 5.58
CA PHE A 295 22.71 -1.27 5.73
C PHE A 295 22.06 -1.61 4.38
N ILE A 296 21.78 -2.89 4.17
CA ILE A 296 21.21 -3.45 2.94
C ILE A 296 19.70 -3.54 3.08
N VAL A 297 19.00 -2.87 2.18
CA VAL A 297 17.54 -2.89 2.03
C VAL A 297 17.21 -3.67 0.76
N GLY A 298 16.61 -4.84 0.91
CA GLY A 298 16.15 -5.66 -0.20
C GLY A 298 14.75 -5.25 -0.64
N GLU A 299 14.57 -4.99 -1.92
CA GLU A 299 13.26 -4.75 -2.53
C GLU A 299 12.29 -5.89 -2.18
N SER A 300 11.17 -5.56 -1.54
CA SER A 300 10.11 -6.46 -1.15
C SER A 300 10.62 -7.73 -0.42
N TYR A 301 11.66 -7.61 0.41
CA TYR A 301 12.30 -8.75 1.08
C TYR A 301 11.55 -9.16 2.36
N THR A 302 10.48 -9.95 2.17
CA THR A 302 9.57 -10.43 3.22
C THR A 302 10.17 -11.39 4.26
N GLN A 303 9.62 -11.44 5.48
CA GLN A 303 10.02 -12.40 6.52
C GLN A 303 9.50 -13.82 6.28
N VAL A 304 8.29 -13.98 5.72
CA VAL A 304 7.58 -15.27 5.64
C VAL A 304 8.39 -16.45 5.04
N PRO A 305 9.25 -16.28 4.02
CA PRO A 305 10.01 -17.42 3.47
C PRO A 305 11.05 -18.00 4.43
N PHE A 306 11.42 -17.25 5.48
CA PHE A 306 12.32 -17.73 6.52
C PHE A 306 11.66 -18.66 7.52
N ASP A 307 10.34 -18.67 7.61
CA ASP A 307 9.63 -19.47 8.60
C ASP A 307 9.67 -20.96 8.23
N ASP A 308 9.81 -21.82 9.24
CA ASP A 308 9.97 -23.27 9.06
C ASP A 308 8.83 -23.90 8.27
N HIS A 309 7.62 -23.35 8.37
CA HIS A 309 6.46 -23.82 7.64
C HIS A 309 6.62 -23.74 6.11
N TYR A 310 7.42 -22.80 5.62
CA TYR A 310 7.63 -22.56 4.19
C TYR A 310 8.97 -23.09 3.67
N GLN A 311 9.71 -23.86 4.49
CA GLN A 311 11.05 -24.32 4.16
C GLN A 311 11.13 -25.19 2.90
N ALA A 312 10.07 -25.93 2.56
CA ALA A 312 10.02 -26.80 1.37
C ALA A 312 10.13 -26.01 0.05
N LEU A 313 9.90 -24.69 0.08
CA LEU A 313 10.12 -23.82 -1.07
C LEU A 313 11.61 -23.47 -1.28
N HIS A 314 12.49 -23.66 -0.29
CA HIS A 314 13.93 -23.37 -0.38
C HIS A 314 14.28 -21.98 -0.97
N LEU A 315 13.42 -20.98 -0.72
CA LEU A 315 13.55 -19.65 -1.31
C LEU A 315 14.70 -18.83 -0.73
N VAL A 316 15.09 -19.09 0.51
CA VAL A 316 16.00 -18.22 1.29
C VAL A 316 17.15 -18.97 1.96
N GLU A 317 17.63 -20.04 1.33
CA GLU A 317 18.68 -20.91 1.92
C GLU A 317 19.98 -20.13 2.21
N GLU A 318 20.34 -19.15 1.38
CA GLU A 318 21.56 -18.37 1.61
C GLU A 318 21.37 -17.35 2.74
N GLY A 319 20.22 -16.68 2.79
CA GLY A 319 19.85 -15.81 3.90
C GLY A 319 19.76 -16.56 5.23
N LYS A 320 19.26 -17.81 5.23
CA LYS A 320 19.24 -18.67 6.42
C LYS A 320 20.65 -18.96 6.93
N LYS A 321 21.63 -19.18 6.05
CA LYS A 321 23.05 -19.34 6.45
C LYS A 321 23.59 -18.09 7.14
N PHE A 322 23.27 -16.89 6.63
CA PHE A 322 23.64 -15.63 7.28
C PHE A 322 23.01 -15.49 8.67
N ARG A 323 21.73 -15.81 8.81
CA ARG A 323 21.00 -15.78 10.10
C ARG A 323 21.44 -16.84 11.10
N ALA A 324 22.01 -17.96 10.65
CA ALA A 324 22.46 -19.05 11.50
C ALA A 324 23.77 -18.76 12.26
N SER A 325 24.52 -17.71 11.89
CA SER A 325 25.73 -17.32 12.60
C SER A 325 25.43 -16.93 14.06
N ALA A 326 26.32 -17.32 14.98
CA ALA A 326 26.21 -16.98 16.41
C ALA A 326 26.24 -15.46 16.68
N HIS A 327 26.77 -14.69 15.73
CA HIS A 327 26.91 -13.24 15.77
C HIS A 327 25.84 -12.50 14.95
N THR A 328 24.87 -13.23 14.40
CA THR A 328 23.73 -12.64 13.69
C THR A 328 22.47 -12.68 14.55
N PHE A 329 21.76 -11.57 14.57
CA PHE A 329 20.47 -11.38 15.23
C PHE A 329 19.40 -11.19 14.17
N SER A 330 18.27 -11.87 14.31
CA SER A 330 17.11 -11.66 13.44
C SER A 330 15.85 -11.51 14.28
N ILE A 331 14.93 -10.68 13.80
CA ILE A 331 13.66 -10.44 14.47
C ILE A 331 12.55 -11.03 13.60
N PRO A 332 11.80 -12.04 14.07
CA PRO A 332 10.82 -12.76 13.26
C PRO A 332 9.51 -11.98 13.05
N ASN A 333 9.26 -10.91 13.80
CA ASN A 333 8.08 -10.06 13.66
C ASN A 333 8.53 -8.61 13.52
N PHE A 334 8.66 -8.15 12.27
CA PHE A 334 9.31 -6.89 11.99
C PHE A 334 8.50 -6.05 11.01
N LEU A 335 8.10 -4.85 11.43
CA LEU A 335 7.25 -3.96 10.64
C LEU A 335 8.07 -2.96 9.83
N SER A 336 7.66 -2.76 8.57
CA SER A 336 8.14 -1.65 7.76
C SER A 336 7.52 -0.31 8.22
N ALA A 337 8.24 0.79 8.00
CA ALA A 337 7.74 2.12 8.27
C ALA A 337 6.68 2.59 7.24
N GLY A 338 6.70 2.02 6.03
CA GLY A 338 5.77 2.27 4.94
C GLY A 338 5.09 0.99 4.43
N MET A 339 4.02 1.16 3.65
CA MET A 339 3.32 0.06 2.97
C MET A 339 3.96 -0.36 1.64
N ILE A 340 4.76 0.54 1.04
CA ILE A 340 5.52 0.32 -0.18
C ILE A 340 6.90 0.99 -0.04
N SER A 341 7.78 0.80 -1.02
CA SER A 341 9.19 1.22 -0.97
C SER A 341 9.41 2.69 -0.64
N GLN A 342 8.69 3.59 -1.33
CA GLN A 342 8.88 5.04 -1.21
C GLN A 342 8.71 5.55 0.24
N PRO A 343 7.57 5.37 0.93
CA PRO A 343 7.41 5.82 2.31
C PRO A 343 8.35 5.09 3.29
N SER A 344 8.70 3.82 3.03
CA SER A 344 9.67 3.10 3.87
C SER A 344 11.07 3.71 3.79
N LEU A 345 11.58 3.98 2.59
CA LEU A 345 12.89 4.61 2.38
C LEU A 345 12.90 6.06 2.87
N ALA A 346 11.82 6.80 2.61
CA ALA A 346 11.65 8.15 3.12
C ALA A 346 11.78 8.19 4.66
N SER A 347 11.17 7.21 5.33
CA SER A 347 11.24 7.07 6.78
C SER A 347 12.62 6.65 7.28
N LEU A 348 13.25 5.66 6.63
CA LEU A 348 14.60 5.20 6.97
C LEU A 348 15.66 6.29 6.82
N PHE A 349 15.51 7.20 5.85
CA PHE A 349 16.45 8.30 5.62
C PHE A 349 16.25 9.42 6.65
N SER A 350 15.00 9.82 6.88
CA SER A 350 14.64 10.98 7.70
C SER A 350 14.56 10.70 9.21
N GLY A 351 14.40 9.44 9.60
CA GLY A 351 14.20 9.06 11.00
C GLY A 351 12.83 9.46 11.57
N ILE A 352 11.88 9.87 10.73
CA ILE A 352 10.45 10.03 11.06
C ILE A 352 9.60 9.10 10.20
N PHE A 353 8.32 8.92 10.52
CA PHE A 353 7.41 8.21 9.61
C PHE A 353 7.02 9.13 8.44
N ASP A 354 7.01 8.62 7.21
CA ASP A 354 6.45 9.34 6.05
C ASP A 354 4.92 9.48 6.14
N ALA A 355 4.25 8.48 6.70
CA ALA A 355 2.80 8.43 6.88
C ALA A 355 1.98 8.72 5.59
N ASN A 356 2.50 8.29 4.44
CA ASN A 356 1.95 8.51 3.08
C ASN A 356 1.88 9.99 2.64
N PHE A 357 2.67 10.87 3.26
CA PHE A 357 2.75 12.25 2.80
C PHE A 357 3.68 12.44 1.60
N GLU A 358 4.48 11.44 1.23
CA GLU A 358 5.49 11.56 0.17
C GLU A 358 6.51 12.68 0.49
N ILE A 359 7.03 12.70 1.72
CA ILE A 359 7.93 13.78 2.21
C ILE A 359 9.20 13.88 1.36
N ASN A 360 9.61 12.77 0.74
CA ASN A 360 10.72 12.70 -0.20
C ASN A 360 10.53 13.59 -1.44
N GLU A 361 9.28 13.86 -1.84
CA GLU A 361 8.95 14.71 -2.99
C GLU A 361 8.76 16.19 -2.62
N MET A 362 8.80 16.52 -1.33
CA MET A 362 8.57 17.89 -0.86
C MET A 362 9.85 18.74 -0.91
N PRO A 363 9.80 19.98 -1.45
CA PRO A 363 10.99 20.83 -1.59
C PRO A 363 11.75 21.10 -0.29
N ALA A 364 11.05 21.29 0.83
CA ALA A 364 11.69 21.56 2.12
C ALA A 364 12.60 20.39 2.55
N PHE A 365 12.11 19.15 2.47
CA PHE A 365 12.84 17.92 2.81
C PHE A 365 13.99 17.61 1.82
N GLN A 366 13.94 18.16 0.61
CA GLN A 366 15.01 18.06 -0.39
C GLN A 366 16.09 19.14 -0.24
N GLN A 367 15.93 20.08 0.70
CA GLN A 367 16.83 21.21 0.91
C GLN A 367 17.37 21.28 2.34
N GLN A 368 16.66 20.69 3.30
CA GLN A 368 16.99 20.77 4.72
C GLN A 368 17.04 19.37 5.34
N GLN A 369 17.98 19.20 6.26
CA GLN A 369 18.16 17.97 7.03
C GLN A 369 17.26 18.00 8.27
N LEU A 370 16.61 16.88 8.59
CA LEU A 370 15.95 16.71 9.88
C LEU A 370 16.96 16.36 10.99
N PRO A 371 16.71 16.74 12.26
CA PRO A 371 17.57 16.33 13.39
C PRO A 371 17.67 14.80 13.56
N THR A 372 16.63 14.07 13.15
CA THR A 372 16.53 12.62 13.19
C THR A 372 17.13 11.91 11.97
N ALA A 373 17.61 12.64 10.96
CA ALA A 373 18.08 12.05 9.70
C ALA A 373 19.23 11.04 9.93
N PHE A 374 19.04 9.78 9.52
CA PHE A 374 19.92 8.69 9.93
C PHE A 374 21.36 8.90 9.46
N ALA A 375 21.56 9.18 8.17
CA ALA A 375 22.89 9.49 7.63
C ALA A 375 23.51 10.73 8.31
N GLY A 376 22.73 11.80 8.47
CA GLY A 376 23.17 13.01 9.18
C GLY A 376 23.63 12.75 10.62
N GLN A 377 23.03 11.81 11.34
CA GLN A 377 23.42 11.45 12.70
C GLN A 377 24.66 10.54 12.74
N VAL A 378 24.76 9.56 11.84
CA VAL A 378 25.95 8.69 11.73
C VAL A 378 27.18 9.50 11.31
N LYS A 379 26.99 10.54 10.50
CA LYS A 379 28.06 11.48 10.13
C LYS A 379 28.68 12.21 11.32
N LYS A 380 27.89 12.56 12.34
CA LYS A 380 28.38 13.16 13.60
C LYS A 380 29.31 12.22 14.38
N LEU A 381 29.29 10.92 14.10
CA LEU A 381 30.21 9.92 14.64
C LEU A 381 31.47 9.73 13.78
N GLY A 382 31.66 10.56 12.76
CA GLY A 382 32.86 10.57 11.90
C GLY A 382 32.83 9.53 10.78
N TYR A 383 31.65 9.18 10.27
CA TYR A 383 31.49 8.34 9.09
C TYR A 383 31.20 9.18 7.85
N THR A 384 31.78 8.81 6.71
CA THR A 384 31.31 9.25 5.39
C THR A 384 30.12 8.40 4.99
N THR A 385 29.06 9.03 4.50
CA THR A 385 27.77 8.37 4.26
C THR A 385 27.48 8.19 2.78
N ALA A 386 27.05 6.99 2.37
CA ALA A 386 26.81 6.66 0.98
C ALA A 386 25.47 5.93 0.80
N TYR A 387 24.70 6.38 -0.19
CA TYR A 387 23.50 5.72 -0.69
C TYR A 387 23.80 5.10 -2.07
N TRP A 388 23.64 3.79 -2.16
CA TRP A 388 23.83 2.98 -3.36
C TRP A 388 22.50 2.38 -3.77
N TYR A 389 22.06 2.68 -5.00
CA TYR A 389 20.77 2.23 -5.49
C TYR A 389 20.92 1.38 -6.74
N GLY A 390 20.21 0.24 -6.81
CA GLY A 390 20.15 -0.60 -8.01
C GLY A 390 19.54 0.10 -9.24
N GLY A 391 18.77 1.16 -9.01
CA GLY A 391 18.14 1.98 -10.06
C GLY A 391 18.78 3.35 -10.24
N ASN A 392 18.01 4.28 -10.81
CA ASN A 392 18.39 5.68 -10.95
C ASN A 392 17.98 6.48 -9.71
N THR A 393 18.91 7.19 -9.07
CA THR A 393 18.63 7.96 -7.84
C THR A 393 17.65 9.12 -8.03
N ALA A 394 17.28 9.47 -9.27
CA ALA A 394 16.19 10.41 -9.54
C ALA A 394 14.80 9.83 -9.21
N TRP A 395 14.67 8.50 -9.15
CA TRP A 395 13.42 7.83 -8.78
C TRP A 395 12.93 8.30 -7.42
N ALA A 396 11.64 8.67 -7.37
CA ALA A 396 10.98 9.24 -6.19
C ALA A 396 11.80 10.36 -5.50
N SER A 397 12.59 11.13 -6.26
CA SER A 397 13.49 12.16 -5.74
C SER A 397 14.48 11.71 -4.66
N LEU A 398 14.71 10.40 -4.48
CA LEU A 398 15.47 9.86 -3.35
C LEU A 398 16.93 10.29 -3.31
N GLY A 399 17.57 10.55 -4.45
CA GLY A 399 18.93 11.05 -4.51
C GLY A 399 19.06 12.45 -3.93
N ARG A 400 18.14 13.35 -4.31
CA ARG A 400 18.12 14.73 -3.79
C ARG A 400 17.69 14.77 -2.33
N PHE A 401 16.63 14.04 -2.00
CA PHE A 401 16.16 13.90 -0.63
C PHE A 401 17.22 13.29 0.27
N GLY A 402 17.84 12.17 -0.13
CA GLY A 402 18.94 11.53 0.61
C GLY A 402 20.14 12.44 0.83
N LYS A 403 20.55 13.20 -0.20
CA LYS A 403 21.61 14.21 -0.06
C LYS A 403 21.26 15.26 1.02
N ALA A 404 20.02 15.74 1.02
CA ALA A 404 19.54 16.67 2.05
C ALA A 404 19.44 16.04 3.44
N GLN A 405 19.21 14.72 3.53
CA GLN A 405 19.18 13.95 4.78
C GLN A 405 20.57 13.47 5.25
N GLY A 406 21.65 13.96 4.62
CA GLY A 406 23.01 13.80 5.12
C GLY A 406 23.83 12.68 4.46
N PHE A 407 23.40 12.15 3.31
CA PHE A 407 24.25 11.29 2.47
C PHE A 407 25.27 12.13 1.69
N ASP A 408 26.57 11.83 1.84
CA ASP A 408 27.66 12.47 1.11
C ASP A 408 27.75 11.99 -0.33
N ILE A 409 27.53 10.70 -0.53
CA ILE A 409 27.53 10.02 -1.83
C ILE A 409 26.13 9.49 -2.10
N CYS A 410 25.55 9.81 -3.26
CA CYS A 410 24.33 9.19 -3.76
C CYS A 410 24.60 8.73 -5.19
N LYS A 411 24.67 7.42 -5.43
CA LYS A 411 24.95 6.86 -6.75
C LYS A 411 23.96 5.75 -7.11
N GLY A 412 23.44 5.82 -8.33
CA GLY A 412 22.66 4.76 -8.95
C GLY A 412 23.54 3.79 -9.72
N ALA A 413 23.11 2.53 -9.83
CA ALA A 413 23.79 1.51 -10.61
C ALA A 413 24.15 1.92 -12.05
N PRO A 414 23.31 2.71 -12.78
CA PRO A 414 23.66 3.18 -14.12
C PRO A 414 24.96 4.01 -14.19
N GLU A 415 25.43 4.55 -13.07
CA GLU A 415 26.64 5.39 -13.01
C GLU A 415 27.93 4.57 -12.92
N PHE A 416 27.89 3.34 -12.38
CA PHE A 416 29.08 2.54 -12.09
C PHE A 416 29.04 1.10 -12.62
N CYS A 417 27.87 0.61 -13.04
CA CYS A 417 27.75 -0.70 -13.69
C CYS A 417 28.07 -0.62 -15.19
N PRO A 418 28.42 -1.75 -15.84
CA PRO A 418 28.67 -1.78 -17.28
C PRO A 418 27.53 -1.16 -18.09
N PRO A 419 27.82 -0.33 -19.11
CA PRO A 419 26.81 0.17 -20.03
C PRO A 419 26.02 -0.97 -20.66
N HIS A 420 24.72 -0.75 -20.90
CA HIS A 420 23.81 -1.75 -21.48
C HIS A 420 23.63 -3.03 -20.64
N SER A 421 23.93 -2.98 -19.34
CA SER A 421 23.55 -4.04 -18.40
C SER A 421 22.04 -4.30 -18.48
N PRO A 422 21.58 -5.58 -18.41
CA PRO A 422 20.16 -5.88 -18.38
C PRO A 422 19.50 -5.24 -17.15
N THR A 423 18.32 -4.66 -17.37
CA THR A 423 17.56 -3.93 -16.35
C THR A 423 16.12 -4.42 -16.31
N THR A 424 15.49 -4.24 -15.15
CA THR A 424 14.04 -4.08 -15.09
C THR A 424 13.71 -2.62 -15.43
N TRP A 425 12.44 -2.23 -15.38
CA TRP A 425 12.07 -0.83 -15.47
C TRP A 425 12.60 0.00 -14.28
N LEU A 426 12.77 -0.64 -13.10
CA LEU A 426 13.19 0.01 -11.86
C LEU A 426 14.71 0.15 -11.75
N GLY A 427 15.47 -0.86 -12.17
CA GLY A 427 16.92 -0.84 -12.04
C GLY A 427 17.66 -2.00 -12.67
N ILE A 428 18.99 -1.97 -12.55
CA ILE A 428 19.90 -3.01 -13.05
C ILE A 428 19.74 -4.29 -12.21
N TYR A 429 19.87 -5.45 -12.85
CA TYR A 429 19.77 -6.74 -12.17
C TYR A 429 20.74 -6.85 -10.99
N ASP A 430 20.26 -7.34 -9.85
CA ASP A 430 20.93 -7.22 -8.55
C ASP A 430 22.33 -7.86 -8.56
N HIS A 431 22.54 -8.99 -9.24
CA HIS A 431 23.87 -9.59 -9.37
C HIS A 431 24.88 -8.64 -10.02
N ILE A 432 24.47 -7.88 -11.03
CA ILE A 432 25.34 -6.90 -11.71
C ILE A 432 25.55 -5.67 -10.84
N PHE A 433 24.47 -5.19 -10.19
CA PHE A 433 24.53 -4.09 -9.24
C PHE A 433 25.51 -4.38 -8.10
N PHE A 434 25.42 -5.56 -7.49
CA PHE A 434 26.31 -5.97 -6.42
C PHE A 434 27.76 -6.15 -6.89
N GLU A 435 28.00 -6.70 -8.09
CA GLU A 435 29.36 -6.76 -8.65
C GLU A 435 29.96 -5.38 -8.92
N GLY A 436 29.16 -4.46 -9.46
CA GLY A 436 29.56 -3.08 -9.69
C GLY A 436 29.87 -2.37 -8.36
N LEU A 437 28.99 -2.52 -7.37
CA LEU A 437 29.14 -1.91 -6.07
C LEU A 437 30.36 -2.47 -5.34
N TYR A 438 30.59 -3.78 -5.40
CA TYR A 438 31.78 -4.38 -4.80
C TYR A 438 33.08 -3.78 -5.35
N LYS A 439 33.14 -3.47 -6.65
CA LYS A 439 34.29 -2.78 -7.26
C LYS A 439 34.44 -1.35 -6.77
N GLU A 440 33.33 -0.60 -6.66
CA GLU A 440 33.35 0.73 -6.06
C GLU A 440 33.88 0.67 -4.62
N LEU A 441 33.40 -0.27 -3.80
CA LEU A 441 33.85 -0.46 -2.43
C LEU A 441 35.35 -0.77 -2.34
N CYS A 442 35.88 -1.62 -3.22
CA CYS A 442 37.32 -1.93 -3.27
C CYS A 442 38.19 -0.73 -3.68
N ALA A 443 37.61 0.28 -4.34
CA ALA A 443 38.30 1.50 -4.75
C ALA A 443 38.25 2.62 -3.69
N LEU A 444 37.44 2.45 -2.63
CA LEU A 444 37.36 3.43 -1.53
C LEU A 444 38.58 3.33 -0.61
N PRO A 445 38.93 4.43 0.10
CA PRO A 445 40.02 4.41 1.07
C PRO A 445 39.77 3.36 2.17
N ALA A 446 40.71 2.40 2.33
CA ALA A 446 40.55 1.25 3.23
C ALA A 446 40.49 1.58 4.75
N ASP A 447 40.82 2.82 5.12
CA ASP A 447 40.89 3.27 6.52
C ASP A 447 39.82 4.31 6.87
N GLU A 448 38.98 4.73 5.92
CA GLU A 448 37.92 5.71 6.18
C GLU A 448 36.64 5.01 6.67
N PRO A 449 36.11 5.36 7.86
CA PRO A 449 34.85 4.78 8.31
C PRO A 449 33.69 5.22 7.42
N MET A 450 32.90 4.26 6.92
CA MET A 450 31.80 4.56 6.01
C MET A 450 30.49 3.86 6.38
N PHE A 451 29.39 4.58 6.22
CA PHE A 451 28.03 4.05 6.33
C PHE A 451 27.44 3.94 4.93
N HIS A 452 27.08 2.72 4.54
CA HIS A 452 26.53 2.39 3.23
C HIS A 452 25.07 1.98 3.38
N LEU A 453 24.13 2.78 2.90
CA LEU A 453 22.76 2.33 2.66
C LEU A 453 22.69 1.79 1.22
N ILE A 454 22.31 0.53 1.06
CA ILE A 454 22.32 -0.19 -0.22
C ILE A 454 20.91 -0.67 -0.51
N TYR A 455 20.29 -0.26 -1.62
CA TYR A 455 18.91 -0.62 -1.95
C TYR A 455 18.82 -1.33 -3.31
N THR A 456 18.24 -2.54 -3.31
CA THR A 456 18.12 -3.39 -4.50
C THR A 456 16.87 -3.09 -5.33
N THR A 457 16.72 -3.71 -6.51
CA THR A 457 15.55 -3.43 -7.40
C THR A 457 14.96 -4.66 -8.09
N SER A 458 15.64 -5.80 -8.06
CA SER A 458 15.23 -6.92 -8.91
C SER A 458 13.94 -7.59 -8.46
N ASN A 459 13.67 -7.71 -7.17
CA ASN A 459 12.50 -8.39 -6.63
C ASN A 459 11.20 -7.57 -6.73
N HIS A 460 10.95 -6.98 -7.90
CA HIS A 460 9.84 -6.07 -8.15
C HIS A 460 8.95 -6.57 -9.32
N PRO A 461 7.62 -6.34 -9.29
CA PRO A 461 6.75 -6.58 -10.45
C PRO A 461 7.30 -5.93 -11.74
N PRO A 462 7.14 -6.55 -12.93
CA PRO A 462 6.29 -7.72 -13.22
C PRO A 462 6.95 -9.10 -13.04
N TYR A 463 8.11 -9.16 -12.37
CA TYR A 463 8.86 -10.39 -12.11
C TYR A 463 9.25 -11.18 -13.38
N THR A 464 9.86 -10.50 -14.35
CA THR A 464 10.17 -11.02 -15.69
C THR A 464 11.65 -11.36 -15.91
N ILE A 465 12.51 -11.25 -14.89
CA ILE A 465 13.93 -11.61 -15.01
C ILE A 465 14.04 -13.10 -15.36
N PRO A 466 14.83 -13.49 -16.39
CA PRO A 466 15.01 -14.88 -16.78
C PRO A 466 15.97 -15.60 -15.83
N VAL A 467 15.53 -15.85 -14.60
CA VAL A 467 16.36 -16.35 -13.49
C VAL A 467 17.01 -17.71 -13.75
N GLU A 468 16.46 -18.51 -14.66
CA GLU A 468 17.09 -19.76 -15.13
C GLU A 468 18.48 -19.53 -15.74
N LYS A 469 18.67 -18.39 -16.44
CA LYS A 469 19.98 -18.00 -16.98
C LYS A 469 20.99 -17.62 -15.89
N TYR A 470 20.51 -17.37 -14.68
CA TYR A 470 21.30 -16.86 -13.56
C TYR A 470 21.36 -17.84 -12.38
N GLY A 471 21.15 -19.13 -12.65
CA GLY A 471 21.40 -20.22 -11.69
C GLY A 471 20.17 -20.82 -11.02
N PHE A 472 18.97 -20.28 -11.28
CA PHE A 472 17.74 -20.86 -10.77
C PHE A 472 17.35 -22.12 -11.56
N ASP A 473 17.55 -23.27 -10.94
CA ASP A 473 17.05 -24.56 -11.43
C ASP A 473 15.95 -25.06 -10.47
N PRO A 474 14.67 -24.99 -10.85
CA PRO A 474 13.56 -25.34 -9.96
C PRO A 474 13.54 -26.83 -9.60
N ASP A 475 14.06 -27.72 -10.44
CA ASP A 475 14.10 -29.16 -10.14
C ASP A 475 15.15 -29.48 -9.09
N ARG A 476 16.28 -28.75 -9.10
CA ARG A 476 17.34 -28.86 -8.09
C ARG A 476 17.03 -28.11 -6.80
N ILE A 477 16.51 -26.88 -6.90
CA ILE A 477 16.33 -25.97 -5.77
C ILE A 477 15.04 -26.30 -5.02
N MET A 478 13.97 -26.65 -5.71
CA MET A 478 12.65 -26.88 -5.13
C MET A 478 12.14 -28.29 -5.53
N PRO A 479 12.77 -29.37 -5.04
CA PRO A 479 12.45 -30.73 -5.46
C PRO A 479 11.03 -31.17 -5.08
N ASP A 480 10.44 -30.55 -4.06
CA ASP A 480 9.15 -30.95 -3.50
C ASP A 480 7.94 -30.20 -4.09
N LEU A 481 8.12 -29.35 -5.11
CA LEU A 481 7.01 -28.60 -5.71
C LEU A 481 5.94 -29.51 -6.31
N THR A 482 4.68 -29.19 -6.01
CA THR A 482 3.52 -29.86 -6.55
C THR A 482 3.32 -29.59 -8.05
N PRO A 483 2.66 -30.49 -8.81
CA PRO A 483 2.54 -30.36 -10.26
C PRO A 483 1.85 -29.08 -10.75
N ASP A 484 0.93 -28.52 -9.98
CA ASP A 484 0.24 -27.26 -10.29
C ASP A 484 1.19 -26.05 -10.22
N ILE A 485 2.14 -26.04 -9.28
CA ILE A 485 3.21 -25.04 -9.23
C ILE A 485 4.19 -25.25 -10.38
N ARG A 486 4.69 -26.49 -10.58
CA ARG A 486 5.68 -26.81 -11.63
C ARG A 486 5.20 -26.44 -13.04
N LYS A 487 3.91 -26.65 -13.33
CA LYS A 487 3.33 -26.34 -14.66
C LYS A 487 3.05 -24.84 -14.84
N ASN A 488 2.99 -24.07 -13.76
CA ASN A 488 2.74 -22.63 -13.82
C ASN A 488 4.06 -21.86 -13.97
N ARG A 489 4.52 -21.67 -15.21
CA ARG A 489 5.78 -20.97 -15.52
C ARG A 489 5.88 -19.57 -14.91
N LYS A 490 4.77 -18.81 -14.87
CA LYS A 490 4.76 -17.47 -14.29
C LYS A 490 5.00 -17.52 -12.78
N LEU A 491 4.31 -18.41 -12.09
CA LEU A 491 4.51 -18.61 -10.66
C LEU A 491 5.92 -19.13 -10.35
N LEU A 492 6.44 -20.06 -11.16
CA LEU A 492 7.78 -20.60 -10.98
C LEU A 492 8.86 -19.54 -11.18
N ASN A 493 8.73 -18.67 -12.20
CA ASN A 493 9.65 -17.54 -12.38
C ASN A 493 9.56 -16.56 -11.21
N ASN A 494 8.35 -16.30 -10.69
CA ASN A 494 8.15 -15.43 -9.54
C ASN A 494 8.84 -15.96 -8.27
N LEU A 495 8.69 -17.26 -7.99
CA LEU A 495 9.43 -17.94 -6.90
C LEU A 495 10.95 -17.87 -7.14
N GLY A 496 11.39 -18.15 -8.36
CA GLY A 496 12.80 -18.07 -8.72
C GLY A 496 13.40 -16.66 -8.63
N MET A 497 12.59 -15.62 -8.83
CA MET A 497 13.02 -14.23 -8.62
C MET A 497 13.25 -13.88 -7.16
N TYR A 498 12.43 -14.41 -6.26
CA TYR A 498 12.67 -14.24 -4.83
C TYR A 498 13.93 -15.02 -4.38
N TRP A 499 14.10 -16.25 -4.86
CA TRP A 499 15.35 -17.02 -4.66
C TRP A 499 16.57 -16.28 -5.18
N TYR A 500 16.49 -15.71 -6.38
CA TYR A 500 17.56 -14.94 -7.00
C TYR A 500 17.95 -13.73 -6.13
N ALA A 501 16.97 -13.03 -5.57
CA ALA A 501 17.22 -11.89 -4.68
C ALA A 501 17.94 -12.30 -3.39
N ASP A 502 17.50 -13.38 -2.72
CA ASP A 502 18.19 -13.94 -1.55
C ASP A 502 19.63 -14.37 -1.87
N TYR A 503 19.80 -15.10 -2.98
CA TYR A 503 21.08 -15.69 -3.36
C TYR A 503 22.15 -14.63 -3.60
N TYR A 504 21.90 -13.67 -4.49
CA TYR A 504 22.90 -12.67 -4.87
C TYR A 504 23.13 -11.62 -3.78
N MET A 505 22.10 -11.28 -2.99
CA MET A 505 22.30 -10.44 -1.81
C MET A 505 23.19 -11.14 -0.77
N SER A 506 22.95 -12.42 -0.51
CA SER A 506 23.77 -13.20 0.42
C SER A 506 25.19 -13.43 -0.11
N GLU A 507 25.37 -13.55 -1.42
CA GLU A 507 26.69 -13.56 -2.04
C GLU A 507 27.45 -12.25 -1.78
N PHE A 508 26.80 -11.10 -1.99
CA PHE A 508 27.38 -9.79 -1.72
C PHE A 508 27.74 -9.64 -0.23
N ILE A 509 26.86 -10.07 0.68
CA ILE A 509 27.13 -10.08 2.13
C ILE A 509 28.42 -10.86 2.43
N ARG A 510 28.59 -12.05 1.87
CA ARG A 510 29.84 -12.82 2.05
C ARG A 510 31.07 -12.10 1.51
N LYS A 511 30.95 -11.42 0.37
CA LYS A 511 32.05 -10.64 -0.21
C LYS A 511 32.46 -9.48 0.69
N VAL A 512 31.51 -8.74 1.26
CA VAL A 512 31.83 -7.62 2.16
C VAL A 512 32.32 -8.11 3.53
N GLN A 513 31.82 -9.25 4.04
CA GLN A 513 32.38 -9.88 5.26
C GLN A 513 33.82 -10.35 5.05
N ALA A 514 34.16 -10.83 3.86
CA ALA A 514 35.53 -11.21 3.53
C ALA A 514 36.45 -9.99 3.35
N LEU A 515 35.91 -8.89 2.83
CA LEU A 515 36.64 -7.62 2.62
C LEU A 515 36.89 -6.89 3.94
N ASP A 516 35.88 -6.80 4.80
CA ASP A 516 35.92 -6.19 6.14
C ASP A 516 35.28 -7.14 7.16
N PRO A 517 36.08 -8.02 7.80
CA PRO A 517 35.59 -8.94 8.82
C PRO A 517 35.04 -8.27 10.08
N ASP A 518 35.34 -6.98 10.31
CA ASP A 518 34.84 -6.18 11.43
C ASP A 518 33.61 -5.33 11.04
N SER A 519 33.07 -5.53 9.83
CA SER A 519 31.93 -4.77 9.35
C SER A 519 30.65 -5.04 10.15
N PHE A 520 29.85 -3.98 10.35
CA PHE A 520 28.52 -4.10 10.91
C PHE A 520 27.48 -4.15 9.79
N ILE A 521 26.85 -5.31 9.60
CA ILE A 521 25.94 -5.56 8.48
C ILE A 521 24.51 -5.62 9.02
N LEU A 522 23.61 -4.83 8.43
CA LEU A 522 22.18 -4.86 8.68
C LEU A 522 21.48 -5.17 7.37
N VAL A 523 20.51 -6.08 7.40
CA VAL A 523 19.75 -6.53 6.24
C VAL A 523 18.27 -6.46 6.57
N THR A 524 17.48 -5.76 5.77
CA THR A 524 16.02 -5.71 5.92
C THR A 524 15.33 -5.68 4.56
N GLY A 525 14.03 -5.93 4.50
CA GLY A 525 13.23 -5.50 3.35
C GLY A 525 12.62 -4.13 3.56
N ASP A 526 12.40 -3.36 2.49
CA ASP A 526 11.66 -2.10 2.53
C ASP A 526 10.18 -2.27 2.90
N HIS A 527 9.55 -3.35 2.44
CA HIS A 527 8.24 -3.80 2.90
C HIS A 527 8.06 -5.30 2.59
N SER A 528 6.95 -5.83 3.06
CA SER A 528 6.53 -7.19 2.72
C SER A 528 5.79 -7.22 1.38
N ARG A 529 5.99 -8.30 0.63
CA ARG A 529 5.14 -8.75 -0.48
C ARG A 529 4.65 -10.17 -0.23
N LEU A 530 3.57 -10.54 -0.90
CA LEU A 530 3.10 -11.92 -0.95
C LEU A 530 3.89 -12.73 -1.98
N ILE A 531 4.54 -13.78 -1.50
CA ILE A 531 5.38 -14.69 -2.30
C ILE A 531 5.00 -16.16 -2.12
N ILE A 532 4.40 -16.51 -0.97
CA ILE A 532 3.91 -17.86 -0.73
C ILE A 532 2.83 -18.20 -1.78
N PRO A 533 2.94 -19.34 -2.47
CA PRO A 533 2.01 -19.72 -3.52
C PRO A 533 0.73 -20.30 -2.89
N PHE A 534 -0.04 -19.44 -2.22
CA PHE A 534 -1.37 -19.76 -1.72
C PHE A 534 -2.29 -20.23 -2.85
N HIS A 535 -3.36 -20.94 -2.50
CA HIS A 535 -4.28 -21.59 -3.43
C HIS A 535 -3.67 -22.69 -4.31
N THR A 536 -2.56 -23.28 -3.88
CA THR A 536 -1.93 -24.42 -4.58
C THR A 536 -2.14 -25.72 -3.80
N GLN A 537 -1.78 -26.85 -4.41
CA GLN A 537 -1.81 -28.14 -3.70
C GLN A 537 -0.85 -28.17 -2.50
N MET A 538 0.25 -27.42 -2.58
CA MET A 538 1.23 -27.32 -1.49
C MET A 538 0.74 -26.42 -0.35
N TYR A 539 0.10 -25.30 -0.69
CA TYR A 539 -0.45 -24.33 0.27
C TYR A 539 -1.88 -23.99 -0.14
N SER A 540 -2.84 -24.78 0.37
CA SER A 540 -4.25 -24.72 0.00
C SER A 540 -5.02 -23.53 0.59
N GLU A 541 -4.38 -22.81 1.51
CA GLU A 541 -4.95 -21.66 2.19
C GLU A 541 -5.23 -20.53 1.21
N LYS A 542 -6.22 -19.70 1.57
CA LYS A 542 -6.72 -18.66 0.68
C LYS A 542 -6.30 -17.25 1.05
N GLU A 543 -6.17 -16.98 2.34
CA GLU A 543 -5.84 -15.66 2.82
C GLU A 543 -4.56 -15.76 3.63
N PRO A 544 -3.56 -14.92 3.32
CA PRO A 544 -2.41 -14.80 4.19
C PRO A 544 -2.81 -14.18 5.53
N SER A 545 -2.09 -14.56 6.58
CA SER A 545 -2.17 -13.95 7.90
C SER A 545 -1.69 -12.49 7.86
N VAL A 546 -2.02 -11.69 8.88
CA VAL A 546 -1.54 -10.30 9.00
C VAL A 546 -0.01 -10.26 9.02
N ARG A 547 0.65 -11.18 9.74
CA ARG A 547 2.10 -11.33 9.75
C ARG A 547 2.66 -11.65 8.37
N GLU A 548 2.04 -12.57 7.64
CA GLU A 548 2.47 -12.95 6.28
C GLU A 548 2.29 -11.82 5.26
N LYS A 549 1.28 -10.97 5.45
CA LYS A 549 1.05 -9.79 4.61
C LYS A 549 2.08 -8.70 4.88
N TYR A 550 2.45 -8.46 6.14
CA TYR A 550 3.07 -7.18 6.52
C TYR A 550 4.43 -7.25 7.21
N CYS A 551 4.88 -8.42 7.68
CA CYS A 551 6.21 -8.52 8.29
C CYS A 551 7.31 -8.63 7.24
N THR A 552 8.21 -7.65 7.24
CA THR A 552 9.42 -7.63 6.41
C THR A 552 10.57 -8.36 7.13
N SER A 553 11.58 -8.83 6.38
CA SER A 553 12.76 -9.47 6.96
C SER A 553 13.60 -8.46 7.73
N PHE A 554 14.23 -8.87 8.84
CA PHE A 554 15.33 -8.12 9.47
C PHE A 554 16.37 -9.06 10.07
N ALA A 555 17.65 -8.74 9.83
CA ALA A 555 18.78 -9.31 10.53
C ALA A 555 19.95 -8.31 10.64
N MET A 556 20.79 -8.46 11.66
CA MET A 556 22.02 -7.69 11.82
C MET A 556 23.16 -8.56 12.35
N HIS A 557 24.38 -8.26 11.93
CA HIS A 557 25.57 -9.07 12.19
C HIS A 557 26.78 -8.19 12.49
N HIS A 558 27.50 -8.50 13.56
CA HIS A 558 28.84 -8.00 13.82
C HIS A 558 29.55 -8.95 14.81
N PRO A 559 30.86 -9.22 14.69
CA PRO A 559 31.57 -10.22 15.51
C PRO A 559 31.44 -10.05 17.03
N ASP A 560 31.28 -8.80 17.50
CA ASP A 560 31.15 -8.53 18.93
C ASP A 560 29.71 -8.70 19.45
N LEU A 561 28.70 -8.85 18.59
CA LEU A 561 27.32 -9.00 19.04
C LEU A 561 27.12 -10.35 19.74
N GLN A 562 26.41 -10.29 20.88
CA GLN A 562 26.11 -11.45 21.71
C GLN A 562 24.63 -11.47 22.10
N ARG A 563 24.07 -12.68 22.28
CA ARG A 563 22.63 -12.83 22.55
C ARG A 563 22.19 -12.18 23.85
N SER A 564 23.09 -12.12 24.82
CA SER A 564 22.89 -11.46 26.10
C SER A 564 22.71 -9.94 26.00
N MET A 565 23.05 -9.31 24.87
CA MET A 565 22.90 -7.87 24.67
C MET A 565 21.45 -7.44 24.44
N PHE A 566 20.55 -8.39 24.10
CA PHE A 566 19.21 -8.08 23.62
C PHE A 566 18.13 -8.72 24.51
N PRO A 567 17.34 -7.92 25.24
CA PRO A 567 16.19 -8.43 25.99
C PRO A 567 14.98 -8.64 25.06
N GLN A 568 14.45 -9.86 25.00
CA GLN A 568 13.16 -10.20 24.33
C GLN A 568 13.01 -9.66 22.89
N LEU A 569 13.96 -9.97 22.01
CA LEU A 569 14.01 -9.49 20.63
C LEU A 569 13.06 -10.26 19.67
N HIS A 570 11.76 -10.33 20.00
CA HIS A 570 10.75 -11.01 19.19
C HIS A 570 10.00 -10.07 18.25
N ILE A 571 10.00 -8.77 18.54
CA ILE A 571 9.33 -7.74 17.76
C ILE A 571 10.28 -6.58 17.41
N GLY A 572 10.00 -5.88 16.31
CA GLY A 572 10.78 -4.72 15.90
C GLY A 572 10.16 -3.99 14.71
N GLY A 573 10.78 -2.89 14.31
CA GLY A 573 10.43 -2.21 13.07
C GLY A 573 11.55 -1.31 12.56
N HIS A 574 11.38 -0.78 11.35
CA HIS A 574 12.39 0.06 10.69
C HIS A 574 12.90 1.21 11.56
N MET A 575 12.01 1.87 12.30
CA MET A 575 12.38 3.04 13.10
C MET A 575 13.33 2.70 14.27
N ASN A 576 13.41 1.43 14.69
CA ASN A 576 14.34 0.97 15.71
C ASN A 576 15.77 0.72 15.18
N ILE A 577 15.97 0.68 13.86
CA ILE A 577 17.28 0.39 13.24
C ILE A 577 18.29 1.50 13.58
N MET A 578 17.93 2.75 13.29
CA MET A 578 18.81 3.91 13.54
C MET A 578 19.30 4.01 14.99
N PRO A 579 18.42 4.07 16.02
CA PRO A 579 18.88 4.17 17.39
C PRO A 579 19.73 2.96 17.80
N THR A 580 19.45 1.76 17.25
CA THR A 580 20.29 0.58 17.50
C THR A 580 21.71 0.75 16.94
N VAL A 581 21.84 1.25 15.70
CA VAL A 581 23.16 1.49 15.11
C VAL A 581 23.93 2.54 15.90
N LEU A 582 23.26 3.61 16.32
CA LEU A 582 23.89 4.68 17.11
C LEU A 582 24.33 4.18 18.49
N GLU A 583 23.45 3.52 19.25
CA GLU A 583 23.79 2.96 20.58
C GLU A 583 24.85 1.85 20.50
N ALA A 584 24.93 1.13 19.37
CA ALA A 584 25.94 0.09 19.21
C ALA A 584 27.37 0.67 19.19
N ILE A 585 27.57 1.85 18.59
CA ILE A 585 28.90 2.36 18.23
C ILE A 585 29.26 3.70 18.89
N ALA A 586 28.29 4.45 19.40
CA ALA A 586 28.52 5.81 19.87
C ALA A 586 29.25 5.85 21.22
N PRO A 587 30.14 6.82 21.45
CA PRO A 587 30.77 7.02 22.74
C PRO A 587 29.73 7.44 23.79
N LYS A 588 30.00 7.12 25.05
CA LYS A 588 29.11 7.47 26.17
C LYS A 588 28.87 8.97 26.21
N GLY A 589 27.61 9.38 26.32
CA GLY A 589 27.18 10.77 26.35
C GLY A 589 26.99 11.42 24.97
N PHE A 590 27.19 10.69 23.87
CA PHE A 590 26.87 11.18 22.54
C PHE A 590 25.37 11.47 22.40
N SER A 591 25.03 12.70 22.00
CA SER A 591 23.67 13.16 21.84
C SER A 591 23.12 12.84 20.45
N TYR A 592 21.95 12.22 20.37
CA TYR A 592 21.27 11.90 19.12
C TYR A 592 19.74 11.97 19.29
N TYR A 593 19.00 12.02 18.18
CA TYR A 593 17.55 12.10 18.15
C TYR A 593 16.95 10.81 17.61
N SER A 594 15.97 10.24 18.32
CA SER A 594 15.20 9.09 17.83
C SER A 594 13.79 9.07 18.39
N LEU A 595 12.81 8.85 17.51
CA LEU A 595 11.39 8.72 17.88
C LEU A 595 11.13 7.51 18.76
N VAL A 596 11.89 6.42 18.55
CA VAL A 596 11.70 5.13 19.22
C VAL A 596 12.99 4.64 19.89
N PRO A 597 12.91 3.75 20.87
CA PRO A 597 14.08 3.14 21.50
C PRO A 597 14.89 2.22 20.57
N SER A 598 16.08 1.83 21.02
CA SER A 598 16.95 0.87 20.34
C SER A 598 16.52 -0.58 20.61
N PHE A 599 17.16 -1.54 19.95
CA PHE A 599 17.00 -2.96 20.25
C PHE A 599 17.73 -3.41 21.53
N PHE A 600 18.60 -2.58 22.10
CA PHE A 600 19.21 -2.86 23.41
C PHE A 600 18.24 -2.59 24.58
N ASP A 601 17.14 -1.89 24.30
CA ASP A 601 16.06 -1.61 25.26
C ASP A 601 14.97 -2.68 25.16
N CYS A 602 14.21 -2.90 26.25
CA CYS A 602 13.02 -3.74 26.20
C CYS A 602 11.93 -3.07 25.35
N LEU A 603 11.37 -3.81 24.39
CA LEU A 603 10.28 -3.34 23.54
C LEU A 603 8.96 -4.01 23.95
N ASP A 604 8.01 -3.24 24.48
CA ASP A 604 6.66 -3.78 24.77
C ASP A 604 5.77 -3.82 23.52
N ARG A 605 6.01 -2.88 22.60
CA ARG A 605 5.23 -2.70 21.38
C ARG A 605 6.00 -1.96 20.30
N VAL A 606 5.53 -2.12 19.05
CA VAL A 606 5.93 -1.31 17.90
C VAL A 606 4.67 -0.73 17.28
N VAL A 607 4.61 0.58 17.06
CA VAL A 607 3.46 1.26 16.46
C VAL A 607 3.94 2.06 15.25
N THR A 608 3.29 1.84 14.11
CA THR A 608 3.53 2.56 12.85
C THR A 608 2.23 3.23 12.39
N PRO A 609 2.24 4.10 11.37
CA PRO A 609 1.01 4.64 10.80
C PRO A 609 0.02 3.59 10.28
N PHE A 610 0.48 2.35 10.02
CA PHE A 610 -0.28 1.31 9.32
C PHE A 610 -0.55 0.07 10.17
N HIS A 611 0.40 -0.27 11.05
CA HIS A 611 0.41 -1.51 11.83
C HIS A 611 0.80 -1.28 13.28
N TRP A 612 0.52 -2.27 14.11
CA TRP A 612 1.06 -2.37 15.46
C TRP A 612 1.47 -3.81 15.79
N LEU A 613 2.47 -3.95 16.67
CA LEU A 613 2.94 -5.19 17.26
C LEU A 613 2.96 -5.07 18.78
N THR A 614 2.62 -6.14 19.48
CA THR A 614 3.00 -6.40 20.86
C THR A 614 3.78 -7.71 20.90
N GLN A 615 4.31 -8.09 22.06
CA GLN A 615 4.97 -9.39 22.23
C GLN A 615 4.08 -10.60 21.86
N GLU A 616 2.75 -10.42 21.82
CA GLU A 616 1.81 -11.53 21.60
C GLU A 616 1.03 -11.40 20.28
N ARG A 617 0.93 -10.20 19.70
CA ARG A 617 -0.05 -9.91 18.63
C ARG A 617 0.49 -8.94 17.58
N VAL A 618 -0.02 -9.09 16.37
CA VAL A 618 0.14 -8.12 15.27
C VAL A 618 -1.23 -7.61 14.83
N GLY A 619 -1.32 -6.35 14.42
CA GLY A 619 -2.53 -5.80 13.84
C GLY A 619 -2.30 -4.78 12.74
N TYR A 620 -3.32 -4.60 11.91
CA TYR A 620 -3.36 -3.68 10.78
C TYR A 620 -4.55 -2.72 10.93
N TYR A 621 -4.26 -1.42 10.89
CA TYR A 621 -5.28 -0.39 11.11
C TYR A 621 -6.26 -0.27 9.95
N GLY A 622 -5.84 -0.53 8.70
CA GLY A 622 -6.70 -0.32 7.53
C GLY A 622 -7.95 -1.19 7.51
N ASP A 623 -7.83 -2.43 7.98
CA ASP A 623 -8.95 -3.37 8.10
C ASP A 623 -9.48 -3.54 9.53
N GLU A 624 -8.87 -2.88 10.52
CA GLU A 624 -9.15 -3.07 11.94
C GLU A 624 -9.01 -4.55 12.35
N VAL A 625 -7.91 -5.19 11.94
CA VAL A 625 -7.66 -6.62 12.18
C VAL A 625 -6.45 -6.86 13.06
N ALA A 626 -6.48 -7.97 13.80
CA ALA A 626 -5.34 -8.42 14.60
C ALA A 626 -5.32 -9.93 14.79
N GLU A 627 -4.13 -10.49 14.95
CA GLU A 627 -3.90 -11.92 15.16
C GLU A 627 -2.78 -12.16 16.19
N ALA A 628 -2.64 -13.40 16.68
CA ALA A 628 -1.57 -13.80 17.59
C ALA A 628 -0.28 -14.15 16.80
N LEU A 629 0.89 -13.90 17.40
CA LEU A 629 2.19 -14.12 16.73
C LEU A 629 2.68 -15.58 16.74
N ASP A 630 2.50 -16.30 17.85
CA ASP A 630 3.11 -17.64 18.07
C ASP A 630 2.26 -18.81 17.59
N THR A 631 1.16 -18.54 16.91
CA THR A 631 0.24 -19.57 16.43
C THR A 631 0.34 -19.67 14.92
N TYR A 632 0.69 -20.85 14.40
CA TYR A 632 0.56 -21.12 12.97
C TYR A 632 -0.94 -21.06 12.60
N ARG A 633 -1.28 -20.20 11.63
CA ARG A 633 -2.67 -19.88 11.22
C ARG A 633 -3.52 -19.36 12.38
N PRO A 634 -3.17 -18.20 12.96
CA PRO A 634 -3.98 -17.61 14.02
C PRO A 634 -5.35 -17.17 13.46
N GLU A 635 -6.39 -17.22 14.29
CA GLU A 635 -7.67 -16.63 13.92
C GLU A 635 -7.51 -15.11 13.84
N ILE A 636 -7.85 -14.53 12.68
CA ILE A 636 -7.82 -13.08 12.49
C ILE A 636 -9.07 -12.47 13.14
N GLN A 637 -8.85 -11.71 14.20
CA GLN A 637 -9.89 -10.97 14.92
C GLN A 637 -10.16 -9.64 14.23
N GLN A 638 -11.43 -9.36 13.95
CA GLN A 638 -11.86 -8.12 13.27
C GLN A 638 -12.42 -7.09 14.26
N GLY A 639 -12.42 -5.82 13.85
CA GLY A 639 -12.78 -4.70 14.71
C GLY A 639 -11.78 -4.48 15.86
N THR A 640 -10.57 -5.03 15.76
CA THR A 640 -9.54 -4.91 16.79
C THR A 640 -8.52 -3.86 16.38
N THR A 641 -8.45 -2.78 17.16
CA THR A 641 -7.41 -1.74 17.03
C THR A 641 -6.77 -1.48 18.38
N CYS A 642 -5.45 -1.42 18.44
CA CYS A 642 -4.70 -1.01 19.62
C CYS A 642 -3.90 0.26 19.31
N PHE A 643 -3.60 1.07 20.33
CA PHE A 643 -2.72 2.24 20.21
C PHE A 643 -3.17 3.31 19.18
N SER A 644 -4.46 3.41 18.88
CA SER A 644 -4.98 4.35 17.87
C SER A 644 -4.62 5.81 18.14
N ASN A 645 -4.53 6.22 19.42
CA ASN A 645 -4.09 7.56 19.80
C ASN A 645 -2.60 7.78 19.51
N GLU A 646 -1.74 6.78 19.75
CA GLU A 646 -0.31 6.84 19.45
C GLU A 646 -0.07 6.89 17.94
N ARG A 647 -0.77 6.05 17.17
CA ARG A 647 -0.78 6.10 15.70
C ARG A 647 -1.18 7.48 15.18
N ALA A 648 -2.29 8.03 15.65
CA ALA A 648 -2.76 9.36 15.24
C ALA A 648 -1.71 10.44 15.56
N ALA A 649 -1.08 10.34 16.72
CA ALA A 649 -0.01 11.24 17.12
C ALA A 649 1.22 11.17 16.20
N TRP A 650 1.61 9.99 15.70
CA TRP A 650 2.70 9.86 14.73
C TRP A 650 2.37 10.46 13.35
N CYS A 651 1.15 10.25 12.85
CA CYS A 651 0.69 10.90 11.62
C CYS A 651 0.64 12.42 11.78
N GLU A 652 0.13 12.91 12.91
CA GLU A 652 0.04 14.34 13.22
C GLU A 652 1.43 14.97 13.40
N PHE A 653 2.37 14.26 14.04
CA PHE A 653 3.74 14.73 14.18
C PHE A 653 4.38 14.97 12.82
N THR A 654 4.21 14.06 11.87
CA THR A 654 4.72 14.22 10.51
C THR A 654 4.08 15.43 9.82
N ALA A 655 2.76 15.57 9.91
CA ALA A 655 2.05 16.73 9.38
C ALA A 655 2.50 18.06 10.02
N TRP A 656 2.78 18.07 11.32
CA TRP A 656 3.35 19.22 12.01
C TRP A 656 4.72 19.58 11.45
N ILE A 657 5.63 18.60 11.29
CA ILE A 657 6.95 18.82 10.69
C ILE A 657 6.82 19.38 9.27
N ILE A 658 5.88 18.88 8.46
CA ILE A 658 5.59 19.41 7.11
C ILE A 658 5.17 20.88 7.14
N ARG A 659 4.29 21.26 8.09
CA ARG A 659 3.80 22.64 8.22
C ARG A 659 4.84 23.62 8.76
N HIS A 660 5.81 23.12 9.52
CA HIS A 660 6.79 23.94 10.24
C HIS A 660 8.25 23.65 9.83
N PRO A 661 8.63 23.84 8.56
CA PRO A 661 10.00 23.63 8.09
C PRO A 661 11.04 24.52 8.77
N GLU A 662 10.63 25.63 9.38
CA GLU A 662 11.47 26.51 10.18
C GLU A 662 11.98 25.86 11.48
N LEU A 663 11.29 24.83 11.98
CA LEU A 663 11.63 24.16 13.25
C LEU A 663 12.65 23.02 13.10
N TRP A 664 13.15 22.76 11.90
CA TRP A 664 14.03 21.61 11.65
C TRP A 664 15.49 21.90 12.01
N ARG A 665 15.87 23.18 12.13
CA ARG A 665 17.21 23.58 12.51
C ARG A 665 17.31 23.68 14.02
N HIS A 666 18.45 23.25 14.59
CA HIS A 666 18.74 23.60 15.97
C HIS A 666 18.89 25.11 16.10
N VAL A 667 18.27 25.65 17.14
CA VAL A 667 18.65 26.94 17.72
C VAL A 667 20.02 26.74 18.37
N GLY A 668 21.10 26.77 17.59
CA GLY A 668 22.48 26.75 18.09
C GLY A 668 23.45 25.77 17.43
N ASP A 669 23.52 25.77 16.09
CA ASP A 669 24.78 25.42 15.40
C ASP A 669 25.75 26.61 15.44
#